data_AF-A0A2V7Z5F6-F1
#
_entry.id   AF-A0A2V7Z5F6-F1
#
_cell.length_a   1.000
_cell.length_b   1.000
_cell.length_c   1.000
_cell.angle_alpha   90.00
_cell.angle_beta   90.00
_cell.angle_gamma   90.00
#
_symmetry.space_group_name_H-M   'P 1'
#
loop_
_entity.id
_entity.type
_entity.pdbx_description
1 polymer ?
#
loop_
_entity_poly.entity_id
_entity_poly.type
_entity_poly.pdbx_seq_one_letter_code
_entity_poly.pdbx_strand_id
1 'polypeptide(L)'
;MTLGLALLLAAPPVAAQTPAGCAGVTYADVVALDQPWLWNRYGALEPQGMMYALRRDVVPTSDVDGLPDPGVAYTLGAGQVKLRSDKRPRPLVLRVNAGDCLHIHFTNLLAPAVQSGKDEQPATRNASIHFVGLEAVKTIADMGANVGQNPAGGNGIIAPNGNIDYWLYAPHEGTYAFYNTGAMTGGEGDAGSISAGLFGAVNVEPAGSVWYRSQVTRDDLNLARTDKFDSTVDSFPRIDYAAVYPNTHRYAGLPVLAMLKGNEIVHSDLTAIIAGPAGSGYLIPNVASTRTYPNRNQPFREFTIIFHDETGAVQAFPQFESDDFNFTLHSVRDSFGVRFDHRQPGPVRREGFNQNNVVPSMEVSLHPQLVFYDVQRSDGSNVGLNPSQFGKQTAAPGEKRTYYWYAGDVQAATVTPVEYGATGLTSADPIKHSNKGLMGSLIIEPATATWALDQDSNLKTTRASATVSSSNSSFKPFHEFAFIIQDDVNLRYSGGKAVPNLTIDDDAENSGQKAVNYRAEPLWYRAGWGPQTPLTGNGPGFRTRQFTQFDQILHNGWVGGDPETPVFQAHAGEDLRFRVVHPSGHTQAHVFEAQGHPWLERPYVLGTNSTQIGTNSISEWFGTRGGVGPTDHFDGLVPDGAGGKFKVTGDYLYRDYPGPRLDAGIWGLLRIIP
;
A
#
# COMPACT_ATOMS: atom_id res chain seq x y z
N MET A 1 -58.64 -16.67 -28.05
CA MET A 1 -57.32 -16.04 -27.84
C MET A 1 -57.01 -16.10 -26.36
N THR A 2 -56.17 -17.07 -25.97
CA THR A 2 -55.69 -17.30 -24.62
C THR A 2 -54.44 -16.43 -24.38
N LEU A 3 -54.49 -15.52 -23.41
CA LEU A 3 -53.30 -14.80 -22.95
C LEU A 3 -52.47 -15.72 -22.05
N GLY A 4 -51.27 -16.06 -22.49
CA GLY A 4 -50.28 -16.82 -21.72
C GLY A 4 -49.54 -15.92 -20.72
N LEU A 5 -49.57 -16.31 -19.46
CA LEU A 5 -48.80 -15.74 -18.36
C LEU A 5 -47.37 -16.30 -18.47
N ALA A 6 -46.39 -15.48 -18.88
CA ALA A 6 -44.98 -15.87 -18.92
C ALA A 6 -44.34 -15.66 -17.54
N LEU A 7 -44.10 -16.77 -16.82
CA LEU A 7 -43.20 -16.78 -15.67
C LEU A 7 -41.76 -16.52 -16.17
N LEU A 8 -41.20 -15.36 -15.85
CA LEU A 8 -39.76 -15.13 -15.92
C LEU A 8 -39.08 -15.87 -14.76
N LEU A 9 -38.67 -17.10 -15.00
CA LEU A 9 -37.68 -17.79 -14.16
C LEU A 9 -36.35 -17.05 -14.31
N ALA A 10 -35.87 -16.45 -13.23
CA ALA A 10 -34.49 -15.96 -13.16
C ALA A 10 -33.57 -17.17 -13.42
N ALA A 11 -32.74 -17.06 -14.46
CA ALA A 11 -31.68 -18.04 -14.69
C ALA A 11 -30.75 -18.04 -13.45
N PRO A 12 -30.30 -19.22 -12.96
CA PRO A 12 -29.28 -19.25 -11.92
C PRO A 12 -28.04 -18.48 -12.43
N PRO A 13 -27.33 -17.74 -11.56
CA PRO A 13 -26.07 -17.12 -11.96
C PRO A 13 -25.18 -18.24 -12.52
N VAL A 14 -24.75 -18.07 -13.77
CA VAL A 14 -23.74 -18.94 -14.37
C VAL A 14 -22.55 -18.89 -13.42
N ALA A 15 -22.22 -20.02 -12.79
CA ALA A 15 -21.03 -20.11 -11.96
C ALA A 15 -19.84 -19.64 -12.81
N ALA A 16 -19.31 -18.46 -12.49
CA ALA A 16 -18.20 -17.91 -13.25
C ALA A 16 -17.07 -18.94 -13.18
N GLN A 17 -16.63 -19.44 -14.34
CA GLN A 17 -15.59 -20.46 -14.38
C GLN A 17 -14.35 -19.93 -13.66
N THR A 18 -13.76 -20.78 -12.81
CA THR A 18 -12.48 -20.51 -12.17
C THR A 18 -11.46 -20.13 -13.25
N PRO A 19 -10.87 -18.92 -13.20
CA PRO A 19 -9.85 -18.54 -14.18
C PRO A 19 -8.71 -19.57 -14.18
N ALA A 20 -8.22 -19.91 -15.38
CA ALA A 20 -7.14 -20.86 -15.53
C ALA A 20 -5.89 -20.35 -14.79
N GLY A 21 -5.40 -21.10 -13.80
CA GLY A 21 -4.27 -20.69 -12.95
C GLY A 21 -4.62 -20.44 -11.49
N CYS A 22 -5.90 -20.30 -11.15
CA CYS A 22 -6.39 -20.26 -9.77
C CYS A 22 -6.69 -21.68 -9.26
N ALA A 23 -6.36 -21.99 -8.00
CA ALA A 23 -6.73 -23.26 -7.37
C ALA A 23 -8.23 -23.33 -7.01
N GLY A 24 -8.83 -22.17 -6.72
CA GLY A 24 -10.24 -21.99 -6.41
C GLY A 24 -10.64 -20.52 -6.60
N VAL A 25 -11.92 -20.22 -6.34
CA VAL A 25 -12.45 -18.84 -6.35
C VAL A 25 -13.21 -18.59 -5.06
N THR A 26 -12.87 -17.50 -4.38
CA THR A 26 -13.66 -16.92 -3.29
C THR A 26 -14.37 -15.68 -3.81
N TYR A 27 -15.66 -15.55 -3.52
CA TYR A 27 -16.50 -14.43 -3.98
C TYR A 27 -16.78 -13.46 -2.83
N ALA A 28 -16.72 -12.17 -3.10
CA ALA A 28 -17.15 -11.12 -2.18
C ALA A 28 -18.05 -10.12 -2.93
N ASP A 29 -19.23 -9.83 -2.39
CA ASP A 29 -20.08 -8.73 -2.85
C ASP A 29 -19.90 -7.55 -1.91
N VAL A 30 -19.21 -6.51 -2.38
CA VAL A 30 -18.68 -5.40 -1.58
C VAL A 30 -19.28 -4.08 -2.05
N VAL A 31 -19.60 -3.22 -1.09
CA VAL A 31 -20.09 -1.86 -1.34
C VAL A 31 -19.25 -0.82 -0.61
N ALA A 32 -19.12 0.36 -1.19
CA ALA A 32 -18.69 1.56 -0.49
C ALA A 32 -19.91 2.41 -0.13
N LEU A 33 -20.01 2.90 1.11
CA LEU A 33 -21.10 3.76 1.57
C LEU A 33 -20.62 4.86 2.51
N ASP A 34 -21.37 5.96 2.58
CA ASP A 34 -21.24 6.95 3.65
C ASP A 34 -21.80 6.37 4.95
N GLN A 35 -21.00 6.35 6.00
CA GLN A 35 -21.38 5.82 7.30
C GLN A 35 -20.68 6.64 8.40
N PRO A 36 -21.41 7.39 9.24
CA PRO A 36 -20.81 8.03 10.40
C PRO A 36 -20.52 7.00 11.51
N TRP A 37 -19.51 7.27 12.32
CA TRP A 37 -19.20 6.47 13.52
C TRP A 37 -18.65 7.30 14.68
N LEU A 38 -18.60 6.69 15.86
CA LEU A 38 -17.99 7.26 17.06
C LEU A 38 -16.59 6.68 17.26
N TRP A 39 -15.62 7.55 17.50
CA TRP A 39 -14.25 7.15 17.83
C TRP A 39 -14.16 6.59 19.25
N ASN A 40 -14.81 7.27 20.20
CA ASN A 40 -14.70 6.93 21.60
C ASN A 40 -15.98 7.22 22.40
N ARG A 41 -15.95 6.82 23.68
CA ARG A 41 -17.07 7.00 24.62
C ARG A 41 -17.29 8.45 25.06
N TYR A 42 -16.34 9.33 24.80
CA TYR A 42 -16.40 10.74 25.19
C TYR A 42 -17.23 11.56 24.19
N GLY A 43 -17.53 11.01 23.02
CA GLY A 43 -18.38 11.63 22.01
C GLY A 43 -17.63 12.16 20.80
N ALA A 44 -16.32 11.88 20.68
CA ALA A 44 -15.61 12.18 19.45
C ALA A 44 -16.17 11.33 18.31
N LEU A 45 -16.45 11.96 17.18
CA LEU A 45 -17.17 11.34 16.06
C LEU A 45 -16.55 11.67 14.72
N GLU A 46 -16.72 10.75 13.78
CA GLU A 46 -16.48 10.93 12.36
C GLU A 46 -17.85 11.03 11.65
N PRO A 47 -18.38 12.25 11.42
CA PRO A 47 -19.71 12.44 10.82
C PRO A 47 -19.74 12.29 9.30
N GLN A 48 -18.57 12.23 8.67
CA GLN A 48 -18.37 12.23 7.22
C GLN A 48 -17.75 10.94 6.70
N GLY A 49 -17.57 9.97 7.60
CA GLY A 49 -16.99 8.68 7.36
C GLY A 49 -17.57 7.96 6.15
N MET A 50 -16.68 7.25 5.47
CA MET A 50 -16.96 6.33 4.39
C MET A 50 -16.39 4.97 4.79
N MET A 51 -17.03 3.88 4.39
CA MET A 51 -16.51 2.55 4.67
C MET A 51 -16.81 1.56 3.55
N TYR A 52 -16.04 0.48 3.53
CA TYR A 52 -16.42 -0.73 2.80
C TYR A 52 -17.26 -1.65 3.69
N ALA A 53 -18.25 -2.30 3.11
CA ALA A 53 -19.05 -3.33 3.76
C ALA A 53 -19.42 -4.44 2.77
N LEU A 54 -19.78 -5.62 3.26
CA LEU A 54 -20.44 -6.60 2.41
C LEU A 54 -21.82 -6.05 2.01
N ARG A 55 -22.25 -6.24 0.77
CA ARG A 55 -23.55 -5.76 0.25
C ARG A 55 -24.74 -6.19 1.12
N ARG A 56 -24.68 -7.40 1.66
CA ARG A 56 -25.65 -7.98 2.61
C ARG A 56 -25.69 -7.30 3.99
N ASP A 57 -24.66 -6.53 4.32
CA ASP A 57 -24.55 -5.79 5.57
C ASP A 57 -25.09 -4.36 5.47
N VAL A 58 -25.72 -4.03 4.34
CA VAL A 58 -26.24 -2.70 4.04
C VAL A 58 -27.72 -2.76 3.70
N VAL A 59 -28.48 -1.84 4.29
CA VAL A 59 -29.93 -1.68 4.10
C VAL A 59 -30.25 -0.24 3.67
N PRO A 60 -31.42 0.02 3.07
CA PRO A 60 -31.85 1.38 2.78
C PRO A 60 -31.95 2.24 4.04
N THR A 61 -31.71 3.55 3.92
CA THR A 61 -31.94 4.50 5.02
C THR A 61 -33.40 4.52 5.48
N SER A 62 -34.33 4.29 4.56
CA SER A 62 -35.78 4.20 4.79
C SER A 62 -36.23 2.96 5.57
N ASP A 63 -35.34 1.98 5.75
CA ASP A 63 -35.63 0.78 6.53
C ASP A 63 -35.78 1.12 8.03
N VAL A 64 -36.90 0.71 8.64
CA VAL A 64 -37.35 1.24 9.93
C VAL A 64 -36.55 0.67 11.10
N ASP A 65 -36.31 -0.64 11.14
CA ASP A 65 -35.55 -1.28 12.21
C ASP A 65 -34.04 -1.39 11.87
N GLY A 66 -33.67 -1.08 10.62
CA GLY A 66 -32.31 -1.11 10.12
C GLY A 66 -31.79 -2.52 9.91
N LEU A 67 -32.67 -3.50 9.72
CA LEU A 67 -32.36 -4.92 9.63
C LEU A 67 -33.01 -5.48 8.37
N PRO A 68 -32.43 -6.52 7.76
CA PRO A 68 -32.98 -7.05 6.52
C PRO A 68 -34.29 -7.79 6.77
N ASP A 69 -35.32 -7.39 6.04
CA ASP A 69 -36.64 -8.03 6.06
C ASP A 69 -36.58 -9.43 5.42
N PRO A 70 -37.12 -10.47 6.08
CA PRO A 70 -37.13 -11.82 5.54
C PRO A 70 -37.83 -11.90 4.18
N GLY A 71 -37.12 -12.39 3.16
CA GLY A 71 -37.67 -12.56 1.80
C GLY A 71 -37.74 -11.28 0.96
N VAL A 72 -37.23 -10.15 1.47
CA VAL A 72 -37.16 -8.89 0.73
C VAL A 72 -35.77 -8.70 0.13
N ALA A 73 -35.72 -8.51 -1.19
CA ALA A 73 -34.52 -8.08 -1.88
C ALA A 73 -34.54 -6.55 -2.03
N TYR A 74 -33.73 -5.85 -1.24
CA TYR A 74 -33.65 -4.39 -1.33
C TYR A 74 -32.88 -3.95 -2.58
N THR A 75 -33.45 -3.02 -3.32
CA THR A 75 -32.71 -2.18 -4.25
C THR A 75 -32.01 -1.09 -3.47
N LEU A 76 -30.68 -1.07 -3.49
CA LEU A 76 -29.89 -0.02 -2.86
C LEU A 76 -29.53 1.07 -3.87
N GLY A 77 -29.66 2.32 -3.45
CA GLY A 77 -29.27 3.48 -4.24
C GLY A 77 -28.21 4.30 -3.53
N ALA A 78 -27.27 4.86 -4.29
CA ALA A 78 -26.20 5.73 -3.81
C ALA A 78 -26.72 6.81 -2.85
N GLY A 79 -26.08 6.94 -1.68
CA GLY A 79 -26.42 7.92 -0.65
C GLY A 79 -27.74 7.67 0.10
N GLN A 80 -28.45 6.57 -0.19
CA GLN A 80 -29.72 6.20 0.46
C GLN A 80 -29.58 4.87 1.21
N VAL A 81 -28.41 4.63 1.78
CA VAL A 81 -28.06 3.37 2.45
C VAL A 81 -27.40 3.61 3.80
N LYS A 82 -27.48 2.62 4.67
CA LYS A 82 -26.82 2.58 5.98
C LYS A 82 -26.36 1.16 6.31
N LEU A 83 -25.34 1.05 7.15
CA LEU A 83 -24.96 -0.24 7.74
C LEU A 83 -26.13 -0.78 8.58
N ARG A 84 -26.32 -2.11 8.59
CA ARG A 84 -27.32 -2.76 9.44
C ARG A 84 -27.16 -2.34 10.91
N SER A 85 -28.27 -2.16 11.62
CA SER A 85 -28.28 -1.67 13.00
C SER A 85 -27.66 -2.65 14.01
N ASP A 86 -27.57 -3.94 13.67
CA ASP A 86 -26.89 -4.98 14.45
C ASP A 86 -25.38 -5.09 14.15
N LYS A 87 -24.83 -4.22 13.29
CA LYS A 87 -23.41 -4.18 12.94
C LYS A 87 -22.77 -2.91 13.51
N ARG A 88 -21.57 -3.06 14.06
CA ARG A 88 -20.71 -1.93 14.43
C ARG A 88 -19.87 -1.51 13.21
N PRO A 89 -19.80 -0.21 12.87
CA PRO A 89 -18.87 0.28 11.85
C PRO A 89 -17.43 -0.12 12.18
N ARG A 90 -16.80 -0.85 11.25
CA ARG A 90 -15.45 -1.40 11.35
C ARG A 90 -14.87 -1.52 9.92
N PRO A 91 -13.54 -1.38 9.75
CA PRO A 91 -12.92 -1.66 8.45
C PRO A 91 -13.23 -3.08 7.99
N LEU A 92 -13.41 -3.25 6.67
CA LEU A 92 -13.75 -4.53 6.08
C LEU A 92 -12.55 -5.46 6.09
N VAL A 93 -12.75 -6.69 6.58
CA VAL A 93 -11.77 -7.78 6.46
C VAL A 93 -12.31 -8.87 5.55
N LEU A 94 -11.58 -9.15 4.48
CA LEU A 94 -11.82 -10.25 3.56
C LEU A 94 -10.81 -11.37 3.83
N ARG A 95 -11.14 -12.58 3.41
CA ARG A 95 -10.25 -13.75 3.50
C ARG A 95 -10.26 -14.50 2.18
N VAL A 96 -9.11 -15.04 1.79
CA VAL A 96 -8.93 -15.87 0.60
C VAL A 96 -7.82 -16.87 0.91
N ASN A 97 -7.86 -18.08 0.36
CA ASN A 97 -6.76 -19.02 0.55
C ASN A 97 -5.61 -18.75 -0.43
N ALA A 98 -4.36 -18.96 0.00
CA ALA A 98 -3.20 -18.88 -0.88
C ALA A 98 -3.36 -19.81 -2.09
N GLY A 99 -3.12 -19.27 -3.30
CA GLY A 99 -3.32 -19.96 -4.58
C GLY A 99 -4.72 -19.81 -5.17
N ASP A 100 -5.71 -19.31 -4.43
CA ASP A 100 -7.04 -19.02 -4.95
C ASP A 100 -7.10 -17.61 -5.58
N CYS A 101 -8.16 -17.38 -6.34
CA CYS A 101 -8.52 -16.05 -6.82
C CYS A 101 -9.67 -15.48 -5.99
N LEU A 102 -9.58 -14.20 -5.66
CA LEU A 102 -10.64 -13.41 -5.06
C LEU A 102 -11.40 -12.67 -6.17
N HIS A 103 -12.70 -12.96 -6.29
CA HIS A 103 -13.61 -12.24 -7.15
C HIS A 103 -14.42 -11.25 -6.32
N ILE A 104 -14.30 -9.97 -6.62
CA ILE A 104 -15.04 -8.92 -5.92
C ILE A 104 -16.02 -8.28 -6.87
N HIS A 105 -17.31 -8.46 -6.59
CA HIS A 105 -18.34 -7.63 -7.18
C HIS A 105 -18.44 -6.34 -6.36
N PHE A 106 -17.96 -5.22 -6.90
CA PHE A 106 -17.94 -3.95 -6.21
C PHE A 106 -19.03 -3.02 -6.73
N THR A 107 -19.83 -2.46 -5.81
CA THR A 107 -20.81 -1.41 -6.12
C THR A 107 -20.52 -0.14 -5.31
N ASN A 108 -20.45 1.00 -6.00
CA ASN A 108 -20.25 2.29 -5.33
C ASN A 108 -21.60 2.88 -4.90
N LEU A 109 -21.90 2.89 -3.59
CA LEU A 109 -23.12 3.45 -3.01
C LEU A 109 -22.87 4.77 -2.25
N LEU A 110 -21.70 5.39 -2.44
CA LEU A 110 -21.42 6.73 -1.89
C LEU A 110 -22.43 7.74 -2.42
N ALA A 111 -22.77 8.75 -1.63
CA ALA A 111 -23.61 9.85 -2.08
C ALA A 111 -23.03 10.51 -3.36
N PRO A 112 -23.87 10.79 -4.39
CA PRO A 112 -23.39 11.34 -5.67
C PRO A 112 -22.71 12.70 -5.58
N ALA A 113 -22.95 13.45 -4.51
CA ALA A 113 -22.34 14.73 -4.25
C ALA A 113 -21.84 14.79 -2.82
N VAL A 114 -20.74 15.54 -2.61
CA VAL A 114 -20.30 15.94 -1.28
C VAL A 114 -21.42 16.73 -0.61
N GLN A 115 -21.68 16.44 0.67
CA GLN A 115 -22.71 17.15 1.41
C GLN A 115 -22.18 18.46 1.98
N SER A 116 -22.96 19.54 1.88
CA SER A 116 -22.57 20.87 2.36
C SER A 116 -22.30 20.86 3.87
N GLY A 117 -21.20 21.49 4.30
CA GLY A 117 -20.76 21.50 5.70
C GLY A 117 -19.97 20.25 6.13
N LYS A 118 -19.59 19.39 5.17
CA LYS A 118 -18.75 18.21 5.37
C LYS A 118 -17.39 18.38 4.68
N ASP A 119 -16.50 19.13 5.31
CA ASP A 119 -15.24 19.61 4.69
C ASP A 119 -14.11 18.56 4.59
N GLU A 120 -14.29 17.36 5.16
CA GLU A 120 -13.33 16.24 5.16
C GLU A 120 -13.63 15.21 4.05
N GLN A 121 -14.83 15.22 3.46
CA GLN A 121 -15.15 14.32 2.34
C GLN A 121 -14.29 14.66 1.10
N PRO A 122 -13.74 13.65 0.40
CA PRO A 122 -13.08 13.91 -0.87
C PRO A 122 -14.10 14.45 -1.88
N ALA A 123 -13.69 15.45 -2.68
CA ALA A 123 -14.53 16.06 -3.71
C ALA A 123 -14.96 15.06 -4.79
N THR A 124 -14.08 14.12 -5.17
CA THR A 124 -14.47 12.99 -6.00
C THR A 124 -15.22 11.95 -5.18
N ARG A 125 -16.34 11.47 -5.74
CA ARG A 125 -17.16 10.39 -5.18
C ARG A 125 -16.96 9.08 -5.93
N ASN A 126 -16.00 9.06 -6.85
CA ASN A 126 -15.59 7.86 -7.56
C ASN A 126 -14.81 6.96 -6.60
N ALA A 127 -15.07 5.66 -6.68
CA ALA A 127 -14.48 4.68 -5.78
C ALA A 127 -13.98 3.45 -6.55
N SER A 128 -12.99 2.78 -5.96
CA SER A 128 -12.40 1.52 -6.38
C SER A 128 -11.98 0.70 -5.17
N ILE A 129 -11.37 -0.47 -5.39
CA ILE A 129 -10.65 -1.21 -4.35
C ILE A 129 -9.32 -1.69 -4.92
N HIS A 130 -8.22 -1.12 -4.45
CA HIS A 130 -6.87 -1.55 -4.78
C HIS A 130 -6.29 -2.40 -3.66
N PHE A 131 -5.68 -3.56 -4.00
CA PHE A 131 -5.11 -4.50 -3.06
C PHE A 131 -3.59 -4.49 -3.12
N VAL A 132 -2.96 -4.22 -1.99
CA VAL A 132 -1.52 -4.29 -1.83
C VAL A 132 -1.09 -5.75 -1.83
N GLY A 133 -0.22 -6.16 -2.74
CA GLY A 133 0.37 -7.52 -2.74
C GLY A 133 -0.51 -8.65 -3.28
N LEU A 134 -1.66 -8.34 -3.88
CA LEU A 134 -2.40 -9.26 -4.75
C LEU A 134 -2.14 -8.88 -6.22
N GLU A 135 -2.32 -9.84 -7.12
CA GLU A 135 -1.97 -9.68 -8.54
C GLU A 135 -3.22 -9.64 -9.44
N ALA A 136 -3.13 -8.91 -10.56
CA ALA A 136 -4.23 -8.84 -11.54
C ALA A 136 -4.40 -10.19 -12.26
N VAL A 137 -5.65 -10.57 -12.57
CA VAL A 137 -5.95 -11.86 -13.21
C VAL A 137 -6.44 -11.70 -14.65
N LYS A 138 -7.40 -10.79 -14.90
CA LYS A 138 -8.03 -10.65 -16.21
C LYS A 138 -7.48 -9.47 -16.98
N THR A 139 -7.46 -8.29 -16.36
CA THR A 139 -7.10 -7.03 -17.02
C THR A 139 -6.49 -6.06 -16.02
N ILE A 140 -5.84 -5.00 -16.52
CA ILE A 140 -5.30 -3.95 -15.65
C ILE A 140 -6.37 -3.25 -14.80
N ALA A 141 -7.66 -3.33 -15.18
CA ALA A 141 -8.78 -2.85 -14.38
C ALA A 141 -8.86 -3.51 -13.00
N ASP A 142 -8.35 -4.74 -12.87
CA ASP A 142 -8.35 -5.50 -11.61
C ASP A 142 -7.51 -4.80 -10.53
N MET A 143 -6.58 -3.91 -10.91
CA MET A 143 -5.79 -3.11 -9.97
C MET A 143 -6.54 -1.92 -9.39
N GLY A 144 -7.72 -1.60 -9.90
CA GLY A 144 -8.55 -0.55 -9.31
C GLY A 144 -7.92 0.84 -9.39
N ALA A 145 -7.10 1.16 -10.39
CA ALA A 145 -6.37 2.43 -10.48
C ALA A 145 -6.30 3.01 -11.91
N ASN A 146 -6.49 4.32 -12.03
CA ASN A 146 -6.46 5.06 -13.29
C ASN A 146 -5.12 5.77 -13.51
N VAL A 147 -4.16 5.05 -14.08
CA VAL A 147 -2.77 5.50 -14.21
C VAL A 147 -2.24 5.30 -15.62
N GLY A 148 -1.31 6.16 -16.03
CA GLY A 148 -0.61 6.02 -17.30
C GLY A 148 -1.55 6.01 -18.51
N GLN A 149 -1.39 5.02 -19.38
CA GLN A 149 -2.17 4.84 -20.61
C GLN A 149 -3.30 3.80 -20.47
N ASN A 150 -3.69 3.47 -19.23
CA ASN A 150 -4.75 2.49 -19.00
C ASN A 150 -6.07 2.94 -19.65
N PRO A 151 -6.86 2.05 -20.26
CA PRO A 151 -8.07 2.44 -20.99
C PRO A 151 -9.08 3.19 -20.10
N ALA A 152 -9.53 4.36 -20.55
CA ALA A 152 -10.48 5.20 -19.80
C ALA A 152 -11.83 4.52 -19.48
N GLY A 153 -12.22 3.49 -20.25
CA GLY A 153 -13.44 2.69 -20.00
C GLY A 153 -13.25 1.49 -19.08
N GLY A 154 -12.05 1.29 -18.50
CA GLY A 154 -11.67 0.10 -17.74
C GLY A 154 -10.51 0.33 -16.77
N ASN A 155 -10.47 1.50 -16.14
CA ASN A 155 -9.40 1.89 -15.21
C ASN A 155 -9.66 1.42 -13.76
N GLY A 156 -10.64 0.56 -13.55
CA GLY A 156 -10.94 0.01 -12.23
C GLY A 156 -11.63 0.97 -11.25
N ILE A 157 -11.99 2.18 -11.66
CA ILE A 157 -12.66 3.19 -10.82
C ILE A 157 -14.07 3.45 -11.33
N ILE A 158 -15.06 3.49 -10.43
CA ILE A 158 -16.48 3.66 -10.79
C ILE A 158 -17.15 4.83 -10.05
N ALA A 159 -18.03 5.53 -10.77
CA ALA A 159 -18.88 6.56 -10.20
C ALA A 159 -19.99 5.96 -9.30
N PRO A 160 -20.65 6.78 -8.45
CA PRO A 160 -21.80 6.36 -7.66
C PRO A 160 -22.90 5.67 -8.49
N ASN A 161 -23.49 4.61 -7.94
CA ASN A 161 -24.37 3.61 -8.60
C ASN A 161 -23.70 2.75 -9.68
N GLY A 162 -22.42 2.94 -9.97
CA GLY A 162 -21.66 2.05 -10.82
C GLY A 162 -21.39 0.70 -10.14
N ASN A 163 -21.04 -0.28 -10.95
CA ASN A 163 -20.53 -1.57 -10.49
C ASN A 163 -19.36 -2.01 -11.38
N ILE A 164 -18.48 -2.84 -10.81
CA ILE A 164 -17.32 -3.43 -11.48
C ILE A 164 -16.93 -4.73 -10.78
N ASP A 165 -16.39 -5.68 -11.54
CA ASP A 165 -15.83 -6.92 -11.02
C ASP A 165 -14.31 -6.85 -11.02
N TYR A 166 -13.68 -7.13 -9.88
CA TYR A 166 -12.23 -7.30 -9.76
C TYR A 166 -11.87 -8.78 -9.64
N TRP A 167 -10.84 -9.21 -10.37
CA TRP A 167 -10.27 -10.55 -10.28
C TRP A 167 -8.82 -10.49 -9.82
N LEU A 168 -8.57 -10.97 -8.60
CA LEU A 168 -7.28 -10.84 -7.93
C LEU A 168 -6.74 -12.22 -7.55
N TYR A 169 -5.45 -12.45 -7.80
CA TYR A 169 -4.77 -13.66 -7.37
C TYR A 169 -4.08 -13.45 -6.03
N ALA A 170 -4.22 -14.41 -5.12
CA ALA A 170 -3.60 -14.40 -3.80
C ALA A 170 -2.38 -15.34 -3.79
N PRO A 171 -1.16 -14.84 -4.07
CA PRO A 171 0.00 -15.70 -4.29
C PRO A 171 0.49 -16.40 -3.02
N HIS A 172 0.52 -15.69 -1.90
CA HIS A 172 1.18 -16.15 -0.68
C HIS A 172 0.39 -15.76 0.58
N GLU A 173 0.52 -16.59 1.61
CA GLU A 173 -0.07 -16.34 2.94
C GLU A 173 0.46 -15.04 3.54
N GLY A 174 -0.44 -14.23 4.13
CA GLY A 174 -0.12 -12.93 4.72
C GLY A 174 -1.35 -12.03 4.90
N THR A 175 -1.18 -10.91 5.61
CA THR A 175 -2.20 -9.86 5.73
C THR A 175 -1.83 -8.69 4.84
N TYR A 176 -2.76 -8.29 3.98
CA TYR A 176 -2.57 -7.29 2.95
C TYR A 176 -3.61 -6.18 3.07
N ALA A 177 -3.19 -4.92 2.98
CA ALA A 177 -4.12 -3.80 3.01
C ALA A 177 -4.82 -3.64 1.64
N PHE A 178 -6.02 -3.08 1.66
CA PHE A 178 -6.65 -2.54 0.46
C PHE A 178 -7.28 -1.18 0.73
N TYR A 179 -7.39 -0.35 -0.30
CA TYR A 179 -7.88 1.01 -0.16
C TYR A 179 -8.43 1.58 -1.47
N ASN A 180 -9.14 2.69 -1.37
CA ASN A 180 -9.66 3.41 -2.54
C ASN A 180 -8.57 4.22 -3.24
N THR A 181 -8.53 4.17 -4.58
CA THR A 181 -7.60 4.99 -5.37
C THR A 181 -8.24 6.24 -5.98
N GLY A 182 -9.56 6.41 -5.82
CA GLY A 182 -10.27 7.58 -6.37
C GLY A 182 -9.75 8.92 -5.84
N ALA A 183 -9.30 8.96 -4.60
CA ALA A 183 -8.60 10.12 -4.02
C ALA A 183 -7.48 9.64 -3.09
N MET A 184 -6.27 9.53 -3.65
CA MET A 184 -5.06 9.09 -2.92
C MET A 184 -4.23 10.23 -2.35
N THR A 185 -4.61 11.47 -2.65
CA THR A 185 -4.03 12.69 -2.10
C THR A 185 -4.76 13.06 -0.82
N GLY A 186 -4.00 13.33 0.25
CA GLY A 186 -4.53 13.59 1.58
C GLY A 186 -3.51 13.28 2.67
N GLY A 187 -3.71 13.85 3.84
CA GLY A 187 -2.86 13.70 5.04
C GLY A 187 -3.45 14.56 6.16
N GLU A 188 -3.16 14.27 7.43
CA GLU A 188 -3.64 15.00 8.61
C GLU A 188 -5.17 15.00 8.82
N GLY A 189 -5.86 13.93 8.41
CA GLY A 189 -7.34 13.83 8.48
C GLY A 189 -8.05 14.45 7.29
N ASP A 190 -7.29 14.82 6.28
CA ASP A 190 -7.61 16.01 5.52
C ASP A 190 -7.40 15.75 4.03
N ALA A 191 -8.50 15.74 3.27
CA ALA A 191 -8.58 15.21 1.91
C ALA A 191 -8.23 13.70 1.82
N GLY A 192 -8.64 13.08 0.74
CA GLY A 192 -8.31 11.68 0.49
C GLY A 192 -9.34 10.71 1.06
N SER A 193 -9.54 9.65 0.30
CA SER A 193 -10.54 8.64 0.61
C SER A 193 -10.12 7.67 1.72
N ILE A 194 -8.82 7.52 1.94
CA ILE A 194 -8.25 6.65 2.97
C ILE A 194 -8.50 7.25 4.36
N SER A 195 -8.17 8.53 4.57
CA SER A 195 -8.40 9.23 5.84
C SER A 195 -9.88 9.29 6.21
N ALA A 196 -10.77 9.27 5.22
CA ALA A 196 -12.21 9.19 5.40
C ALA A 196 -12.75 7.77 5.64
N GLY A 197 -11.91 6.72 5.65
CA GLY A 197 -12.28 5.36 6.04
C GLY A 197 -12.43 4.32 4.92
N LEU A 198 -12.14 4.66 3.65
CA LEU A 198 -12.14 3.69 2.54
C LEU A 198 -10.84 2.88 2.50
N PHE A 199 -10.66 2.04 3.51
CA PHE A 199 -9.60 1.03 3.60
C PHE A 199 -10.11 -0.25 4.28
N GLY A 200 -9.31 -1.32 4.16
CA GLY A 200 -9.56 -2.59 4.82
C GLY A 200 -8.37 -3.52 4.66
N ALA A 201 -8.56 -4.81 4.94
CA ALA A 201 -7.54 -5.83 4.79
C ALA A 201 -8.08 -7.11 4.15
N VAL A 202 -7.25 -7.78 3.37
CA VAL A 202 -7.44 -9.17 2.98
C VAL A 202 -6.40 -10.03 3.68
N ASN A 203 -6.84 -11.06 4.37
CA ASN A 203 -5.94 -12.09 4.90
C ASN A 203 -5.91 -13.24 3.91
N VAL A 204 -4.73 -13.50 3.37
CA VAL A 204 -4.45 -14.68 2.58
C VAL A 204 -4.08 -15.80 3.54
N GLU A 205 -4.99 -16.76 3.68
CA GLU A 205 -4.91 -17.86 4.62
C GLU A 205 -4.18 -19.06 4.00
N PRO A 206 -3.71 -20.03 4.82
CA PRO A 206 -3.11 -21.24 4.30
C PRO A 206 -4.01 -21.95 3.27
N ALA A 207 -3.40 -22.48 2.21
CA ALA A 207 -4.10 -23.18 1.14
C ALA A 207 -5.00 -24.31 1.69
N GLY A 208 -6.28 -24.31 1.28
CA GLY A 208 -7.25 -25.32 1.71
C GLY A 208 -7.78 -25.16 3.14
N SER A 209 -7.51 -24.03 3.80
CA SER A 209 -8.11 -23.73 5.10
C SER A 209 -9.59 -23.35 5.00
N VAL A 210 -10.29 -23.43 6.13
CA VAL A 210 -11.68 -23.00 6.32
C VAL A 210 -11.75 -22.03 7.50
N TRP A 211 -12.70 -21.10 7.45
CA TRP A 211 -12.74 -19.96 8.36
C TRP A 211 -14.08 -19.87 9.09
N TYR A 212 -14.00 -19.67 10.40
CA TYR A 212 -15.18 -19.53 11.27
C TYR A 212 -15.13 -18.25 12.06
N ARG A 213 -16.29 -17.68 12.36
CA ARG A 213 -16.42 -16.49 13.21
C ARG A 213 -15.86 -16.79 14.60
N SER A 214 -14.94 -15.95 15.05
CA SER A 214 -14.24 -16.16 16.33
C SER A 214 -14.98 -15.58 17.54
N GLN A 215 -15.85 -14.60 17.29
CA GLN A 215 -16.63 -13.89 18.29
C GLN A 215 -18.07 -13.76 17.77
N VAL A 216 -19.01 -14.33 18.51
CA VAL A 216 -20.43 -14.33 18.15
C VAL A 216 -21.27 -13.99 19.39
N THR A 217 -22.53 -13.63 19.16
CA THR A 217 -23.48 -13.42 20.27
C THR A 217 -23.76 -14.75 20.98
N ARG A 218 -24.32 -14.67 22.19
CA ARG A 218 -24.79 -15.87 22.91
C ARG A 218 -25.86 -16.61 22.11
N ASP A 219 -26.74 -15.89 21.43
CA ASP A 219 -27.84 -16.46 20.67
C ASP A 219 -27.33 -17.21 19.42
N ASP A 220 -26.39 -16.62 18.69
CA ASP A 220 -25.69 -17.28 17.58
C ASP A 220 -24.96 -18.53 18.07
N LEU A 221 -24.24 -18.44 19.20
CA LEU A 221 -23.55 -19.60 19.75
C LEU A 221 -24.53 -20.72 20.12
N ASN A 222 -25.67 -20.39 20.72
CA ASN A 222 -26.71 -21.36 21.06
C ASN A 222 -27.31 -22.03 19.83
N LEU A 223 -27.48 -21.30 18.72
CA LEU A 223 -27.93 -21.87 17.45
C LEU A 223 -26.92 -22.85 16.85
N ALA A 224 -25.63 -22.67 17.13
CA ALA A 224 -24.57 -23.58 16.69
C ALA A 224 -24.23 -24.70 17.69
N ARG A 225 -24.91 -24.78 18.84
CA ARG A 225 -24.66 -25.84 19.83
C ARG A 225 -25.47 -27.09 19.52
N THR A 226 -24.83 -28.23 19.70
CA THR A 226 -25.47 -29.56 19.69
C THR A 226 -25.83 -30.06 21.08
N ASP A 227 -25.22 -29.46 22.11
CA ASP A 227 -25.45 -29.76 23.52
C ASP A 227 -26.38 -28.73 24.17
N LYS A 228 -27.06 -29.12 25.25
CA LYS A 228 -27.85 -28.20 26.06
C LYS A 228 -26.92 -27.44 27.00
N PHE A 229 -26.89 -26.12 26.92
CA PHE A 229 -26.13 -25.31 27.87
C PHE A 229 -26.63 -25.56 29.30
N ASP A 230 -25.70 -25.92 30.18
CA ASP A 230 -25.93 -26.06 31.61
C ASP A 230 -24.94 -25.13 32.35
N SER A 231 -25.48 -24.09 32.98
CA SER A 231 -24.66 -23.12 33.73
C SER A 231 -24.10 -23.66 35.04
N THR A 232 -24.48 -24.87 35.44
CA THR A 232 -24.02 -25.53 36.67
C THR A 232 -22.83 -26.46 36.42
N VAL A 233 -22.52 -26.76 35.15
CA VAL A 233 -21.43 -27.66 34.76
C VAL A 233 -20.44 -26.89 33.89
N ASP A 234 -19.20 -26.77 34.35
CA ASP A 234 -18.10 -26.20 33.55
C ASP A 234 -17.72 -27.20 32.44
N SER A 235 -18.38 -27.08 31.29
CA SER A 235 -18.18 -27.92 30.13
C SER A 235 -18.02 -27.08 28.88
N PHE A 236 -17.07 -27.46 28.02
CA PHE A 236 -16.90 -26.82 26.72
C PHE A 236 -18.11 -27.10 25.82
N PRO A 237 -18.64 -26.09 25.13
CA PRO A 237 -19.78 -26.27 24.24
C PRO A 237 -19.43 -27.23 23.09
N ARG A 238 -20.36 -28.10 22.72
CA ARG A 238 -20.22 -28.95 21.54
C ARG A 238 -20.80 -28.23 20.33
N ILE A 239 -19.93 -27.76 19.45
CA ILE A 239 -20.28 -26.88 18.34
C ILE A 239 -20.48 -27.65 17.04
N ASP A 240 -21.60 -27.41 16.37
CA ASP A 240 -21.81 -27.70 14.96
C ASP A 240 -21.37 -26.51 14.11
N TYR A 241 -20.18 -26.63 13.52
CA TYR A 241 -19.60 -25.60 12.65
C TYR A 241 -20.34 -25.45 11.31
N ALA A 242 -21.19 -26.41 10.93
CA ALA A 242 -22.02 -26.37 9.74
C ALA A 242 -23.44 -25.81 10.01
N ALA A 243 -23.74 -25.41 11.25
CA ALA A 243 -25.04 -24.88 11.61
C ALA A 243 -25.44 -23.68 10.74
N VAL A 244 -26.70 -23.68 10.29
CA VAL A 244 -27.32 -22.58 9.55
C VAL A 244 -28.45 -21.97 10.35
N TYR A 245 -28.71 -20.68 10.15
CA TYR A 245 -29.85 -20.02 10.76
C TYR A 245 -31.17 -20.69 10.29
N PRO A 246 -32.11 -20.95 11.22
CA PRO A 246 -33.36 -21.63 10.91
C PRO A 246 -34.27 -20.74 10.04
N ASN A 247 -35.24 -21.36 9.37
CA ASN A 247 -36.18 -20.65 8.48
C ASN A 247 -37.01 -19.56 9.17
N THR A 248 -37.15 -19.63 10.49
CA THR A 248 -37.83 -18.62 11.31
C THR A 248 -36.94 -17.42 11.65
N HIS A 249 -35.64 -17.50 11.36
CA HIS A 249 -34.69 -16.44 11.61
C HIS A 249 -34.56 -15.52 10.39
N ARG A 250 -34.31 -14.23 10.62
CA ARG A 250 -34.13 -13.25 9.53
C ARG A 250 -32.96 -13.55 8.59
N TYR A 251 -31.97 -14.28 9.09
CA TYR A 251 -30.78 -14.72 8.35
C TYR A 251 -30.91 -16.16 7.82
N ALA A 252 -32.14 -16.67 7.67
CA ALA A 252 -32.43 -18.05 7.28
C ALA A 252 -31.53 -18.57 6.15
N GLY A 253 -30.95 -19.76 6.37
CA GLY A 253 -30.11 -20.43 5.39
C GLY A 253 -28.73 -19.81 5.18
N LEU A 254 -28.31 -18.85 6.03
CA LEU A 254 -26.92 -18.42 6.15
C LEU A 254 -26.21 -19.27 7.21
N PRO A 255 -24.91 -19.54 7.06
CA PRO A 255 -24.14 -20.18 8.12
C PRO A 255 -24.06 -19.29 9.36
N VAL A 256 -24.16 -19.92 10.54
CA VAL A 256 -24.06 -19.22 11.84
C VAL A 256 -22.61 -18.88 12.15
N LEU A 257 -21.70 -19.85 11.96
CA LEU A 257 -20.27 -19.74 12.28
C LEU A 257 -19.36 -19.74 11.05
N ALA A 258 -19.64 -20.53 10.02
CA ALA A 258 -18.78 -20.52 8.81
C ALA A 258 -18.85 -19.15 8.13
N MET A 259 -17.69 -18.61 7.74
CA MET A 259 -17.63 -17.28 7.11
C MET A 259 -17.98 -17.31 5.62
N LEU A 260 -18.05 -18.51 5.04
CA LEU A 260 -18.40 -18.77 3.65
C LEU A 260 -19.76 -19.48 3.53
N LYS A 261 -20.56 -19.06 2.55
CA LYS A 261 -21.70 -19.85 2.03
C LYS A 261 -21.35 -20.34 0.63
N GLY A 262 -21.05 -21.63 0.50
CA GLY A 262 -20.37 -22.12 -0.70
C GLY A 262 -19.00 -21.46 -0.79
N ASN A 263 -18.79 -20.61 -1.80
CA ASN A 263 -17.56 -19.84 -1.99
C ASN A 263 -17.74 -18.33 -1.75
N GLU A 264 -18.93 -17.87 -1.34
CA GLU A 264 -19.20 -16.45 -1.08
C GLU A 264 -18.92 -16.10 0.38
N ILE A 265 -18.16 -15.03 0.60
CA ILE A 265 -17.93 -14.42 1.91
C ILE A 265 -19.25 -13.79 2.39
N VAL A 266 -19.80 -14.34 3.47
CA VAL A 266 -21.06 -13.88 4.06
C VAL A 266 -20.88 -13.24 5.44
N HIS A 267 -19.68 -13.36 6.03
CA HIS A 267 -19.28 -12.69 7.26
C HIS A 267 -17.89 -12.07 7.10
N SER A 268 -17.72 -10.83 7.56
CA SER A 268 -16.48 -10.04 7.43
C SER A 268 -15.86 -9.66 8.78
N ASP A 269 -15.99 -10.55 9.77
CA ASP A 269 -15.48 -10.29 11.12
C ASP A 269 -13.96 -10.07 11.12
N LEU A 270 -13.48 -9.12 11.94
CA LEU A 270 -12.05 -8.82 12.17
C LEU A 270 -11.27 -10.00 12.78
N THR A 271 -11.98 -10.97 13.35
CA THR A 271 -11.38 -12.11 14.03
C THR A 271 -11.98 -13.40 13.49
N ALA A 272 -11.15 -14.38 13.22
CA ALA A 272 -11.57 -15.70 12.77
C ALA A 272 -10.94 -16.83 13.59
N ILE A 273 -11.49 -18.03 13.44
CA ILE A 273 -10.82 -19.29 13.74
C ILE A 273 -10.47 -19.89 12.38
N ILE A 274 -9.19 -20.09 12.15
CA ILE A 274 -8.66 -20.68 10.93
C ILE A 274 -8.35 -22.13 11.22
N ALA A 275 -8.87 -23.04 10.40
CA ALA A 275 -8.77 -24.47 10.61
C ALA A 275 -8.65 -25.22 9.28
N GLY A 276 -8.25 -26.48 9.34
CA GLY A 276 -8.40 -27.39 8.20
C GLY A 276 -9.84 -27.87 8.00
N PRO A 277 -10.14 -28.53 6.86
CA PRO A 277 -11.45 -29.12 6.61
C PRO A 277 -11.82 -30.15 7.69
N ALA A 278 -13.12 -30.30 8.02
CA ALA A 278 -13.57 -31.20 9.10
C ALA A 278 -13.05 -32.65 8.96
N GLY A 279 -12.94 -33.16 7.71
CA GLY A 279 -12.41 -34.50 7.44
C GLY A 279 -10.92 -34.70 7.79
N SER A 280 -10.16 -33.64 8.03
CA SER A 280 -8.75 -33.68 8.45
C SER A 280 -8.56 -33.67 9.98
N GLY A 281 -9.65 -33.71 10.76
CA GLY A 281 -9.60 -33.40 12.19
C GLY A 281 -9.26 -31.93 12.44
N TYR A 282 -9.63 -31.06 11.49
CA TYR A 282 -9.33 -29.63 11.48
C TYR A 282 -7.84 -29.26 11.36
N LEU A 283 -6.97 -30.20 10.97
CA LEU A 283 -5.57 -29.91 10.69
C LEU A 283 -5.41 -29.25 9.31
N ILE A 284 -4.68 -28.14 9.27
CA ILE A 284 -4.41 -27.39 8.04
C ILE A 284 -3.47 -28.22 7.15
N PRO A 285 -3.87 -28.56 5.92
CA PRO A 285 -3.09 -29.43 5.04
C PRO A 285 -1.85 -28.71 4.51
N ASN A 286 -0.80 -29.48 4.19
CA ASN A 286 0.41 -29.00 3.49
C ASN A 286 1.17 -27.85 4.18
N VAL A 287 0.96 -27.64 5.48
CA VAL A 287 1.66 -26.63 6.26
C VAL A 287 2.77 -27.27 7.10
N ALA A 288 4.02 -26.90 6.80
CA ALA A 288 5.18 -27.35 7.56
C ALA A 288 5.33 -26.55 8.87
N SER A 289 5.62 -27.24 9.97
CA SER A 289 6.02 -26.58 11.21
C SER A 289 7.51 -26.23 11.18
N THR A 290 7.87 -25.11 11.79
CA THR A 290 9.27 -24.72 11.99
C THR A 290 9.56 -24.57 13.48
N ARG A 291 10.83 -24.38 13.86
CA ARG A 291 11.16 -24.11 15.28
C ARG A 291 10.56 -22.80 15.78
N THR A 292 10.40 -21.81 14.90
CA THR A 292 9.81 -20.50 15.21
C THR A 292 8.29 -20.56 15.28
N TYR A 293 7.67 -21.39 14.42
CA TYR A 293 6.22 -21.60 14.38
C TYR A 293 5.90 -23.09 14.56
N PRO A 294 6.00 -23.62 15.80
CA PRO A 294 5.59 -24.99 16.07
C PRO A 294 4.08 -25.14 15.87
N ASN A 295 3.63 -26.31 15.43
CA ASN A 295 2.21 -26.63 15.25
C ASN A 295 1.46 -25.72 14.26
N ARG A 296 2.15 -25.23 13.23
CA ARG A 296 1.55 -24.36 12.20
C ARG A 296 0.38 -25.03 11.45
N ASN A 297 0.27 -26.35 11.52
CA ASN A 297 -0.82 -27.13 10.96
C ASN A 297 -2.04 -27.26 11.89
N GLN A 298 -2.00 -26.76 13.12
CA GLN A 298 -3.15 -26.78 14.04
C GLN A 298 -4.06 -25.57 13.80
N PRO A 299 -5.36 -25.67 14.15
CA PRO A 299 -6.25 -24.52 14.15
C PRO A 299 -5.71 -23.39 15.03
N PHE A 300 -5.87 -22.15 14.55
CA PHE A 300 -5.46 -20.97 15.29
C PHE A 300 -6.56 -19.91 15.28
N ARG A 301 -6.43 -18.94 16.19
CA ARG A 301 -7.30 -17.78 16.25
C ARG A 301 -6.59 -16.60 15.61
N GLU A 302 -7.23 -16.02 14.62
CA GLU A 302 -6.76 -14.85 13.91
C GLU A 302 -7.33 -13.57 14.54
N PHE A 303 -6.48 -12.54 14.65
CA PHE A 303 -6.87 -11.19 15.02
C PHE A 303 -6.32 -10.19 14.00
N THR A 304 -7.20 -9.57 13.23
CA THR A 304 -6.82 -8.46 12.35
C THR A 304 -6.98 -7.14 13.10
N ILE A 305 -5.86 -6.41 13.24
CA ILE A 305 -5.80 -5.08 13.85
C ILE A 305 -5.36 -4.12 12.77
N ILE A 306 -6.19 -3.11 12.50
CA ILE A 306 -5.92 -2.08 11.50
C ILE A 306 -5.72 -0.77 12.26
N PHE A 307 -4.52 -0.22 12.16
CA PHE A 307 -4.22 1.11 12.65
C PHE A 307 -4.60 2.11 11.57
N HIS A 308 -5.23 3.21 12.00
CA HIS A 308 -5.43 4.39 11.18
C HIS A 308 -4.86 5.57 11.94
N ASP A 309 -4.15 6.42 11.21
CA ASP A 309 -3.54 7.66 11.70
C ASP A 309 -4.11 8.81 10.87
N GLU A 310 -4.08 10.01 11.43
CA GLU A 310 -4.45 11.23 10.73
C GLU A 310 -5.85 11.12 10.09
N THR A 311 -6.86 10.93 10.94
CA THR A 311 -8.28 10.86 10.55
C THR A 311 -9.05 12.09 11.01
N GLY A 312 -10.07 12.46 10.22
CA GLY A 312 -11.06 13.46 10.59
C GLY A 312 -11.79 13.10 11.88
N ALA A 313 -12.04 14.09 12.72
CA ALA A 313 -12.75 13.88 13.98
C ALA A 313 -13.29 15.19 14.55
N VAL A 314 -14.61 15.24 14.72
CA VAL A 314 -15.23 16.23 15.58
C VAL A 314 -14.94 15.84 17.02
N GLN A 315 -14.19 16.69 17.71
CA GLN A 315 -13.74 16.46 19.09
C GLN A 315 -14.91 16.49 20.08
N ALA A 316 -14.80 15.67 21.13
CA ALA A 316 -15.80 15.62 22.21
C ALA A 316 -15.92 16.94 22.99
N PHE A 317 -14.82 17.71 23.05
CA PHE A 317 -14.70 18.92 23.87
C PHE A 317 -14.37 20.12 22.98
N PRO A 318 -15.14 21.22 23.02
CA PRO A 318 -14.93 22.38 22.16
C PRO A 318 -13.61 23.13 22.42
N GLN A 319 -12.97 22.89 23.58
CA GLN A 319 -11.68 23.49 23.93
C GLN A 319 -10.58 23.12 22.93
N PHE A 320 -10.67 21.95 22.29
CA PHE A 320 -9.73 21.55 21.24
C PHE A 320 -9.75 22.50 20.02
N GLU A 321 -10.86 23.20 19.80
CA GLU A 321 -11.05 24.13 18.68
C GLU A 321 -10.94 25.61 19.12
N SER A 322 -10.63 25.87 20.40
CA SER A 322 -10.51 27.25 20.89
C SER A 322 -9.16 27.86 20.50
N ASP A 323 -9.15 29.16 20.18
CA ASP A 323 -7.92 29.89 19.80
C ASP A 323 -6.81 29.78 20.85
N ASP A 324 -7.16 29.65 22.13
CA ASP A 324 -6.21 29.55 23.24
C ASP A 324 -5.51 28.17 23.32
N PHE A 325 -6.17 27.11 22.82
CA PHE A 325 -5.75 25.73 23.06
C PHE A 325 -5.60 24.87 21.80
N ASN A 326 -6.04 25.32 20.63
CA ASN A 326 -5.98 24.53 19.39
C ASN A 326 -4.56 24.03 19.07
N PHE A 327 -3.54 24.87 19.24
CA PHE A 327 -2.13 24.47 19.04
C PHE A 327 -1.59 23.66 20.23
N THR A 328 -1.98 24.02 21.46
CA THR A 328 -1.48 23.37 22.70
C THR A 328 -2.00 21.94 22.84
N LEU A 329 -3.28 21.71 22.48
CA LEU A 329 -3.96 20.43 22.60
C LEU A 329 -3.91 19.62 21.30
N HIS A 330 -3.32 20.13 20.23
CA HIS A 330 -3.26 19.47 18.91
C HIS A 330 -2.80 18.01 18.98
N SER A 331 -1.76 17.71 19.76
CA SER A 331 -1.19 16.37 19.86
C SER A 331 -1.98 15.38 20.72
N VAL A 332 -2.97 15.84 21.46
CA VAL A 332 -3.79 15.00 22.35
C VAL A 332 -5.26 14.96 21.91
N ARG A 333 -5.58 15.52 20.75
CA ARG A 333 -6.90 15.44 20.13
C ARG A 333 -7.16 14.01 19.65
N ASP A 334 -8.43 13.64 19.55
CA ASP A 334 -8.88 12.36 19.03
C ASP A 334 -8.68 12.30 17.50
N SER A 335 -7.42 12.22 17.06
CA SER A 335 -7.01 11.99 15.67
C SER A 335 -5.81 11.04 15.59
N PHE A 336 -5.41 10.45 16.74
CA PHE A 336 -4.31 9.51 16.84
C PHE A 336 -4.37 8.63 18.11
N GLY A 337 -4.00 7.35 17.98
CA GLY A 337 -3.93 6.38 19.07
C GLY A 337 -2.57 5.68 19.16
N VAL A 338 -1.78 6.08 20.16
CA VAL A 338 -0.47 5.55 20.60
C VAL A 338 0.75 5.96 19.76
N ARG A 339 1.41 7.07 20.16
CA ARG A 339 2.85 7.31 19.90
C ARG A 339 3.58 6.93 21.16
N PHE A 340 4.65 6.15 21.01
CA PHE A 340 5.84 6.43 21.78
C PHE A 340 6.62 7.45 20.98
N ASP A 341 6.58 8.72 21.41
CA ASP A 341 7.51 9.72 20.87
C ASP A 341 8.09 10.58 22.00
N HIS A 342 9.42 10.63 21.96
CA HIS A 342 10.28 11.60 22.58
C HIS A 342 10.19 12.89 21.76
N ARG A 343 9.18 13.72 22.03
CA ARG A 343 9.11 15.08 21.49
C ARG A 343 10.38 15.84 21.90
N GLN A 344 11.34 15.96 20.99
CA GLN A 344 12.29 17.06 21.05
C GLN A 344 11.48 18.35 20.90
N PRO A 345 11.72 19.40 21.70
CA PRO A 345 11.16 20.71 21.43
C PRO A 345 11.51 21.07 20.00
N GLY A 346 10.51 21.45 19.20
CA GLY A 346 10.72 21.91 17.83
C GLY A 346 11.90 22.89 17.80
N PRO A 347 12.76 22.83 16.76
CA PRO A 347 13.97 23.62 16.73
C PRO A 347 13.61 25.08 17.00
N VAL A 348 14.27 25.66 18.02
CA VAL A 348 14.26 27.10 18.24
C VAL A 348 14.57 27.71 16.88
N ARG A 349 13.61 28.41 16.26
CA ARG A 349 13.92 29.31 15.15
C ARG A 349 14.93 30.30 15.71
N ARG A 350 16.22 30.05 15.52
CA ARG A 350 17.23 31.09 15.64
C ARG A 350 16.88 32.08 14.54
N GLU A 351 16.32 33.22 14.91
CA GLU A 351 16.19 34.35 13.99
C GLU A 351 17.53 34.55 13.26
N GLY A 352 17.50 34.42 11.93
CA GLY A 352 18.67 34.59 11.07
C GLY A 352 19.36 33.33 10.53
N PHE A 353 19.05 32.11 11.01
CA PHE A 353 19.58 30.88 10.39
C PHE A 353 18.56 30.27 9.42
N ASN A 354 18.96 30.15 8.15
CA ASN A 354 18.24 29.41 7.11
C ASN A 354 19.24 28.39 6.54
N GLN A 355 18.83 27.14 6.32
CA GLN A 355 19.69 26.13 5.71
C GLN A 355 20.24 26.63 4.36
N ASN A 356 19.51 27.47 3.62
CA ASN A 356 19.99 28.13 2.39
C ASN A 356 21.20 29.06 2.60
N ASN A 357 21.51 29.46 3.83
CA ASN A 357 22.67 30.27 4.18
C ASN A 357 23.95 29.43 4.36
N VAL A 358 23.84 28.10 4.41
CA VAL A 358 24.99 27.19 4.43
C VAL A 358 25.43 26.97 2.99
N VAL A 359 26.64 27.43 2.66
CA VAL A 359 27.27 27.19 1.36
C VAL A 359 27.71 25.73 1.29
N PRO A 360 27.38 25.00 0.20
CA PRO A 360 27.86 23.62 0.04
C PRO A 360 29.38 23.58 -0.01
N SER A 361 29.97 22.48 0.49
CA SER A 361 31.37 22.19 0.23
C SER A 361 31.65 22.20 -1.28
N MET A 362 32.78 22.76 -1.68
CA MET A 362 33.26 22.67 -3.06
C MET A 362 34.08 21.39 -3.29
N GLU A 363 34.41 20.67 -2.22
CA GLU A 363 35.07 19.38 -2.31
C GLU A 363 34.06 18.25 -2.23
N VAL A 364 34.14 17.32 -3.17
CA VAL A 364 33.21 16.19 -3.32
C VAL A 364 33.91 14.86 -3.04
N SER A 365 33.13 13.84 -2.72
CA SER A 365 33.62 12.46 -2.55
C SER A 365 32.51 11.45 -2.79
N LEU A 366 32.88 10.17 -2.73
CA LEU A 366 31.97 9.03 -2.71
C LEU A 366 32.27 8.17 -1.47
N HIS A 367 31.24 7.92 -0.68
CA HIS A 367 31.27 7.00 0.46
C HIS A 367 30.31 5.83 0.19
N PRO A 368 30.80 4.57 0.22
CA PRO A 368 29.99 3.40 -0.05
C PRO A 368 29.40 2.77 1.22
N GLN A 369 28.44 1.88 1.03
CA GLN A 369 27.92 1.00 2.09
C GLN A 369 28.25 -0.47 1.79
N LEU A 370 28.30 -1.31 2.83
CA LEU A 370 28.49 -2.77 2.81
C LEU A 370 29.82 -3.32 2.26
N VAL A 371 30.48 -2.62 1.34
CA VAL A 371 31.74 -3.05 0.71
C VAL A 371 32.95 -2.88 1.64
N PHE A 372 33.99 -3.70 1.42
CA PHE A 372 35.24 -3.61 2.17
C PHE A 372 36.24 -2.66 1.52
N TYR A 373 36.91 -1.85 2.33
CA TYR A 373 37.92 -0.91 1.86
C TYR A 373 38.88 -0.47 2.97
N ASP A 374 40.02 0.09 2.57
CA ASP A 374 40.93 0.75 3.51
C ASP A 374 40.38 2.14 3.85
N VAL A 375 39.86 2.28 5.07
CA VAL A 375 39.25 3.53 5.58
C VAL A 375 40.18 4.75 5.49
N GLN A 376 41.50 4.55 5.49
CA GLN A 376 42.46 5.66 5.42
C GLN A 376 42.62 6.21 4.00
N ARG A 377 42.13 5.49 2.97
CA ARG A 377 42.40 5.78 1.56
C ARG A 377 41.15 5.84 0.69
N SER A 378 40.12 5.06 1.02
CA SER A 378 39.00 4.78 0.12
C SER A 378 37.62 4.92 0.76
N ASP A 379 37.52 5.59 1.91
CA ASP A 379 36.24 5.85 2.59
C ASP A 379 35.43 6.98 1.96
N GLY A 380 36.11 8.01 1.45
CA GLY A 380 35.44 9.22 0.94
C GLY A 380 35.17 10.29 1.99
N SER A 381 35.35 10.02 3.29
CA SER A 381 35.17 11.03 4.34
C SER A 381 36.47 11.35 5.09
N ASN A 382 36.61 12.61 5.50
CA ASN A 382 37.72 13.06 6.32
C ASN A 382 37.30 13.02 7.81
N VAL A 383 37.43 11.86 8.45
CA VAL A 383 37.03 11.64 9.85
C VAL A 383 38.25 11.37 10.73
N GLY A 384 38.35 12.05 11.88
CA GLY A 384 39.35 11.75 12.91
C GLY A 384 40.81 12.06 12.51
N LEU A 385 41.74 11.22 12.98
CA LEU A 385 43.19 11.38 12.82
C LEU A 385 43.77 10.60 11.62
N ASN A 386 43.01 10.47 10.52
CA ASN A 386 43.49 9.76 9.33
C ASN A 386 44.85 10.31 8.89
N PRO A 387 45.89 9.46 8.70
CA PRO A 387 47.26 9.93 8.53
C PRO A 387 47.42 10.87 7.34
N SER A 388 48.07 12.02 7.55
CA SER A 388 48.31 13.04 6.52
C SER A 388 49.08 12.52 5.29
N GLN A 389 49.79 11.39 5.42
CA GLN A 389 50.55 10.74 4.36
C GLN A 389 49.70 10.25 3.17
N PHE A 390 48.40 10.01 3.34
CA PHE A 390 47.49 9.59 2.26
C PHE A 390 46.63 10.75 1.71
N GLY A 391 46.84 11.96 2.26
CA GLY A 391 46.08 13.16 1.91
C GLY A 391 44.60 13.08 2.33
N LYS A 392 43.85 14.13 1.99
CA LYS A 392 42.39 14.17 2.15
C LYS A 392 41.71 13.12 1.25
N GLN A 393 40.54 12.65 1.67
CA GLN A 393 39.71 11.68 0.95
C GLN A 393 38.69 12.33 0.01
N THR A 394 38.70 13.65 -0.08
CA THR A 394 37.82 14.49 -0.90
C THR A 394 38.57 15.03 -2.12
N ALA A 395 37.85 15.41 -3.17
CA ALA A 395 38.40 16.02 -4.38
C ALA A 395 37.87 17.44 -4.54
N ALA A 396 38.78 18.42 -4.65
CA ALA A 396 38.43 19.79 -5.03
C ALA A 396 38.06 19.90 -6.51
N PRO A 397 37.48 21.02 -6.99
CA PRO A 397 37.17 21.20 -8.40
C PRO A 397 38.41 21.02 -9.29
N GLY A 398 38.35 20.09 -10.23
CA GLY A 398 39.47 19.74 -11.13
C GLY A 398 40.46 18.70 -10.57
N GLU A 399 40.35 18.35 -9.29
CA GLU A 399 41.12 17.27 -8.66
C GLU A 399 40.50 15.90 -9.00
N LYS A 400 41.32 14.85 -8.94
CA LYS A 400 40.87 13.46 -9.11
C LYS A 400 41.22 12.67 -7.87
N ARG A 401 40.30 11.81 -7.43
CA ARG A 401 40.52 10.82 -6.37
C ARG A 401 40.08 9.45 -6.86
N THR A 402 40.79 8.41 -6.45
CA THR A 402 40.46 7.02 -6.77
C THR A 402 40.14 6.27 -5.49
N TYR A 403 39.01 5.58 -5.48
CA TYR A 403 38.56 4.73 -4.39
C TYR A 403 38.65 3.27 -4.82
N TYR A 404 39.08 2.39 -3.92
CA TYR A 404 39.14 0.94 -4.16
C TYR A 404 38.24 0.24 -3.15
N TRP A 405 37.22 -0.45 -3.66
CA TRP A 405 36.23 -1.16 -2.88
C TRP A 405 36.17 -2.62 -3.32
N TYR A 406 36.00 -3.51 -2.36
CA TYR A 406 35.77 -4.93 -2.59
C TYR A 406 34.32 -5.28 -2.25
N ALA A 407 33.59 -5.77 -3.25
CA ALA A 407 32.20 -6.20 -3.13
C ALA A 407 32.12 -7.65 -2.62
N GLY A 408 32.27 -7.81 -1.30
CA GLY A 408 32.24 -9.10 -0.65
C GLY A 408 32.77 -9.05 0.77
N ASP A 409 32.75 -10.19 1.45
CA ASP A 409 33.29 -10.34 2.80
C ASP A 409 34.79 -10.62 2.79
N VAL A 410 35.54 -10.02 3.73
CA VAL A 410 36.97 -10.23 3.91
C VAL A 410 37.23 -10.70 5.34
N GLN A 411 37.54 -12.00 5.48
CA GLN A 411 37.91 -12.61 6.76
C GLN A 411 39.36 -13.10 6.72
N ALA A 412 40.23 -12.37 7.40
CA ALA A 412 41.69 -12.60 7.37
C ALA A 412 42.25 -12.64 5.93
N ALA A 413 42.67 -13.81 5.46
CA ALA A 413 43.21 -14.00 4.10
C ALA A 413 42.16 -14.50 3.08
N THR A 414 40.91 -14.72 3.52
CA THR A 414 39.82 -15.24 2.67
C THR A 414 38.95 -14.09 2.20
N VAL A 415 38.72 -14.03 0.89
CA VAL A 415 37.81 -13.08 0.25
C VAL A 415 36.65 -13.83 -0.38
N THR A 416 35.42 -13.45 -0.02
CA THR A 416 34.20 -14.10 -0.51
C THR A 416 33.35 -13.05 -1.22
N PRO A 417 33.15 -13.12 -2.55
CA PRO A 417 32.31 -12.16 -3.25
C PRO A 417 30.85 -12.32 -2.80
N VAL A 418 30.16 -11.18 -2.66
CA VAL A 418 28.76 -11.14 -2.22
C VAL A 418 27.98 -10.22 -3.13
N GLU A 419 26.81 -10.68 -3.58
CA GLU A 419 25.81 -9.85 -4.21
C GLU A 419 25.05 -9.07 -3.13
N TYR A 420 25.32 -7.78 -3.02
CA TYR A 420 24.65 -6.89 -2.05
C TYR A 420 23.45 -6.15 -2.65
N GLY A 421 23.19 -6.28 -3.96
CA GLY A 421 22.15 -5.51 -4.62
C GLY A 421 22.46 -4.01 -4.58
N ALA A 422 21.43 -3.18 -4.45
CA ALA A 422 21.60 -1.73 -4.51
C ALA A 422 21.87 -1.10 -3.15
N THR A 423 22.95 -0.33 -3.05
CA THR A 423 23.39 0.33 -1.82
C THR A 423 23.56 1.83 -2.02
N GLY A 424 23.41 2.64 -0.97
CA GLY A 424 23.53 4.09 -1.06
C GLY A 424 24.98 4.54 -1.27
N LEU A 425 25.18 5.54 -2.14
CA LEU A 425 26.40 6.34 -2.22
C LEU A 425 26.14 7.74 -1.68
N THR A 426 26.91 8.13 -0.66
CA THR A 426 26.83 9.46 -0.05
C THR A 426 28.10 10.26 -0.29
N SER A 427 28.05 11.55 0.02
CA SER A 427 29.17 12.47 -0.20
C SER A 427 29.64 13.07 1.13
N ALA A 428 30.88 13.58 1.17
CA ALA A 428 31.53 14.09 2.38
C ALA A 428 30.86 15.31 3.04
N ASP A 429 29.97 16.03 2.34
CA ASP A 429 29.15 17.08 2.95
C ASP A 429 27.77 16.49 3.31
N PRO A 430 27.57 16.11 4.58
CA PRO A 430 26.32 15.49 5.02
C PRO A 430 25.16 16.49 5.11
N ILE A 431 25.40 17.78 4.87
CA ILE A 431 24.40 18.85 5.07
C ILE A 431 23.82 19.33 3.75
N LYS A 432 24.63 19.45 2.69
CA LYS A 432 24.22 20.12 1.44
C LYS A 432 24.34 19.33 0.15
N HIS A 433 25.19 18.31 0.09
CA HIS A 433 25.39 17.60 -1.17
C HIS A 433 24.14 16.86 -1.63
N SER A 434 23.42 16.19 -0.73
CA SER A 434 22.17 15.50 -1.03
C SER A 434 21.09 16.44 -1.59
N ASN A 435 20.86 17.60 -0.96
CA ASN A 435 19.90 18.62 -1.45
C ASN A 435 20.21 19.15 -2.86
N LYS A 436 21.48 19.04 -3.28
CA LYS A 436 21.96 19.46 -4.61
C LYS A 436 22.07 18.30 -5.58
N GLY A 437 21.65 17.12 -5.15
CA GLY A 437 21.62 15.91 -5.94
C GLY A 437 22.92 15.12 -5.94
N LEU A 438 23.94 15.48 -5.16
CA LEU A 438 25.16 14.67 -5.13
C LEU A 438 24.97 13.45 -4.21
N MET A 439 24.35 12.44 -4.79
CA MET A 439 23.99 11.14 -4.22
C MET A 439 23.98 10.10 -5.34
N GLY A 440 23.95 8.82 -5.00
CA GLY A 440 23.80 7.76 -6.00
C GLY A 440 23.53 6.40 -5.38
N SER A 441 23.53 5.39 -6.23
CA SER A 441 23.47 3.99 -5.82
C SER A 441 24.65 3.24 -6.40
N LEU A 442 25.25 2.37 -5.59
CA LEU A 442 26.17 1.34 -6.04
C LEU A 442 25.40 0.02 -6.07
N ILE A 443 25.20 -0.53 -7.26
CA ILE A 443 24.52 -1.82 -7.46
C ILE A 443 25.58 -2.91 -7.61
N ILE A 444 25.61 -3.84 -6.68
CA ILE A 444 26.51 -4.99 -6.65
C ILE A 444 25.77 -6.20 -7.22
N GLU A 445 26.06 -6.50 -8.47
CA GLU A 445 25.50 -7.63 -9.22
C GLU A 445 26.13 -8.98 -8.87
N PRO A 446 25.47 -10.11 -9.21
CA PRO A 446 26.08 -11.42 -9.07
C PRO A 446 27.40 -11.53 -9.84
N ALA A 447 28.30 -12.38 -9.36
CA ALA A 447 29.55 -12.66 -10.07
C ALA A 447 29.27 -13.11 -11.52
N THR A 448 30.10 -12.68 -12.47
CA THR A 448 29.98 -13.00 -13.91
C THR A 448 28.79 -12.36 -14.65
N ALA A 449 28.07 -11.44 -13.99
CA ALA A 449 27.00 -10.67 -14.60
C ALA A 449 27.49 -9.74 -15.72
N THR A 450 26.65 -9.60 -16.73
CA THR A 450 26.75 -8.60 -17.79
C THR A 450 25.41 -7.88 -17.87
N TRP A 451 25.41 -6.57 -18.08
CA TRP A 451 24.19 -5.78 -18.15
C TRP A 451 24.08 -4.99 -19.45
N ALA A 452 22.87 -4.88 -19.97
CA ALA A 452 22.51 -4.02 -21.08
C ALA A 452 21.57 -2.93 -20.55
N LEU A 453 21.96 -1.66 -20.73
CA LEU A 453 21.13 -0.51 -20.32
C LEU A 453 19.98 -0.32 -21.28
N ASP A 454 18.80 0.01 -20.76
CA ASP A 454 17.62 0.26 -21.59
C ASP A 454 17.63 1.68 -22.16
N GLN A 455 16.60 1.98 -22.95
CA GLN A 455 16.31 3.32 -23.42
C GLN A 455 15.09 3.89 -22.68
N ASP A 456 15.11 5.19 -22.39
CA ASP A 456 13.95 5.93 -21.89
C ASP A 456 12.92 6.17 -23.00
N SER A 457 11.80 6.79 -22.64
CA SER A 457 10.71 7.15 -23.57
C SER A 457 11.14 8.07 -24.73
N ASN A 458 12.31 8.71 -24.63
CA ASN A 458 12.91 9.56 -25.66
C ASN A 458 14.05 8.86 -26.42
N LEU A 459 14.14 7.52 -26.33
CA LEU A 459 15.17 6.67 -26.96
C LEU A 459 16.60 6.96 -26.48
N LYS A 460 16.77 7.59 -25.32
CA LYS A 460 18.09 7.83 -24.74
C LYS A 460 18.42 6.71 -23.78
N THR A 461 19.66 6.24 -23.79
CA THR A 461 20.12 5.24 -22.81
C THR A 461 19.87 5.74 -21.39
N THR A 462 19.09 5.00 -20.62
CA THR A 462 18.84 5.27 -19.21
C THR A 462 19.84 4.50 -18.34
N ARG A 463 20.15 5.05 -17.17
CA ARG A 463 20.92 4.34 -16.12
C ARG A 463 20.04 3.87 -14.97
N ALA A 464 18.73 4.09 -15.11
CA ALA A 464 17.74 3.72 -14.11
C ALA A 464 17.20 2.30 -14.31
N SER A 465 17.55 1.63 -15.40
CA SER A 465 17.12 0.27 -15.68
C SER A 465 18.12 -0.46 -16.57
N ALA A 466 18.17 -1.79 -16.41
CA ALA A 466 18.99 -2.66 -17.20
C ALA A 466 18.46 -4.09 -17.22
N THR A 467 18.75 -4.81 -18.31
CA THR A 467 18.66 -6.27 -18.33
C THR A 467 19.98 -6.88 -17.89
N VAL A 468 19.97 -7.60 -16.77
CA VAL A 468 21.13 -8.31 -16.23
C VAL A 468 21.10 -9.77 -16.64
N SER A 469 22.20 -10.24 -17.19
CA SER A 469 22.37 -11.59 -17.73
C SER A 469 23.62 -12.26 -17.17
N SER A 470 23.60 -13.58 -17.14
CA SER A 470 24.73 -14.39 -16.71
C SER A 470 25.51 -14.93 -17.90
N SER A 471 26.81 -14.64 -17.97
CA SER A 471 27.68 -15.15 -19.05
C SER A 471 27.86 -16.68 -19.03
N ASN A 472 27.58 -17.33 -17.90
CA ASN A 472 27.73 -18.78 -17.69
C ASN A 472 26.44 -19.46 -17.19
N SER A 473 25.29 -18.79 -17.24
CA SER A 473 24.00 -19.29 -16.74
C SER A 473 23.98 -19.63 -15.24
N SER A 474 24.81 -18.96 -14.42
CA SER A 474 24.81 -19.11 -12.95
C SER A 474 23.57 -18.55 -12.26
N PHE A 475 22.83 -17.67 -12.92
CA PHE A 475 21.54 -17.15 -12.48
C PHE A 475 20.64 -16.86 -13.68
N LYS A 476 19.32 -16.85 -13.45
CA LYS A 476 18.32 -16.53 -14.48
C LYS A 476 18.39 -15.03 -14.81
N PRO A 477 18.41 -14.62 -16.10
CA PRO A 477 18.38 -13.22 -16.46
C PRO A 477 17.16 -12.50 -15.86
N PHE A 478 17.36 -11.25 -15.47
CA PHE A 478 16.31 -10.42 -14.89
C PHE A 478 16.43 -8.98 -15.37
N HIS A 479 15.33 -8.26 -15.31
CA HIS A 479 15.23 -6.84 -15.59
C HIS A 479 15.21 -6.10 -14.25
N GLU A 480 16.09 -5.12 -14.08
CA GLU A 480 16.16 -4.34 -12.85
C GLU A 480 15.82 -2.87 -13.05
N PHE A 481 15.30 -2.26 -11.99
CA PHE A 481 14.88 -0.86 -11.94
C PHE A 481 15.43 -0.18 -10.70
N ALA A 482 16.27 0.84 -10.90
CA ALA A 482 16.82 1.69 -9.84
C ALA A 482 15.85 2.80 -9.47
N PHE A 483 15.34 2.73 -8.24
CA PHE A 483 14.46 3.73 -7.65
C PHE A 483 15.20 4.44 -6.51
N ILE A 484 15.81 5.57 -6.83
CA ILE A 484 16.61 6.38 -5.89
C ILE A 484 15.73 7.51 -5.37
N ILE A 485 15.32 7.38 -4.11
CA ILE A 485 14.53 8.37 -3.39
C ILE A 485 15.41 9.57 -3.05
N GLN A 486 14.84 10.77 -3.25
CA GLN A 486 15.45 12.04 -2.88
C GLN A 486 14.42 12.89 -2.15
N ASP A 487 14.82 13.40 -0.99
CA ASP A 487 14.09 14.43 -0.28
C ASP A 487 14.99 15.64 0.00
N ASP A 488 14.46 16.62 0.74
CA ASP A 488 15.10 17.91 1.00
C ASP A 488 15.63 18.62 -0.29
N VAL A 489 14.90 18.42 -1.40
CA VAL A 489 15.30 18.96 -2.71
C VAL A 489 14.92 20.44 -2.79
N ASN A 490 15.90 21.28 -3.11
CA ASN A 490 15.70 22.71 -3.30
C ASN A 490 15.36 23.04 -4.76
N LEU A 491 14.13 22.71 -5.18
CA LEU A 491 13.67 23.03 -6.53
C LEU A 491 13.54 24.55 -6.72
N ARG A 492 13.86 25.01 -7.93
CA ARG A 492 13.81 26.41 -8.33
C ARG A 492 13.10 26.55 -9.68
N TYR A 493 12.32 27.60 -9.80
CA TYR A 493 11.82 28.06 -11.10
C TYR A 493 12.98 28.49 -12.00
N SER A 494 12.74 28.61 -13.31
CA SER A 494 13.75 29.02 -14.31
C SER A 494 14.43 30.37 -14.01
N GLY A 495 13.77 31.26 -13.26
CA GLY A 495 14.33 32.52 -12.76
C GLY A 495 15.14 32.41 -11.46
N GLY A 496 15.42 31.20 -10.96
CA GLY A 496 16.22 30.95 -9.76
C GLY A 496 15.46 31.13 -8.43
N LYS A 497 14.20 31.57 -8.46
CA LYS A 497 13.32 31.63 -7.28
C LYS A 497 13.02 30.22 -6.78
N ALA A 498 13.16 29.99 -5.47
CA ALA A 498 12.82 28.71 -4.85
C ALA A 498 11.33 28.40 -4.99
N VAL A 499 11.02 27.13 -5.24
CA VAL A 499 9.67 26.59 -5.14
C VAL A 499 9.32 26.56 -3.64
N PRO A 500 8.20 27.17 -3.20
CA PRO A 500 7.80 27.12 -1.80
C PRO A 500 7.46 25.68 -1.39
N ASN A 501 7.64 25.35 -0.11
CA ASN A 501 7.19 24.08 0.43
C ASN A 501 5.66 23.93 0.30
N LEU A 502 5.21 22.69 0.19
CA LEU A 502 3.78 22.37 0.16
C LEU A 502 3.12 22.79 1.47
N THR A 503 1.87 23.24 1.38
CA THR A 503 1.10 23.69 2.55
C THR A 503 0.61 22.53 3.43
N ILE A 504 0.77 21.28 2.97
CA ILE A 504 0.32 20.06 3.66
C ILE A 504 1.26 19.66 4.80
N ASP A 505 2.52 20.07 4.73
CA ASP A 505 3.57 19.59 5.64
C ASP A 505 3.94 20.67 6.66
N ASP A 506 3.49 20.49 7.90
CA ASP A 506 3.85 21.37 9.02
C ASP A 506 5.13 20.93 9.75
N ASP A 507 5.57 19.69 9.52
CA ASP A 507 6.79 19.14 10.11
C ASP A 507 8.07 19.53 9.36
N ALA A 508 9.14 19.80 10.10
CA ALA A 508 10.40 20.28 9.52
C ALA A 508 11.09 19.19 8.69
N GLU A 509 10.96 17.94 9.11
CA GLU A 509 11.45 16.70 8.50
C GLU A 509 10.87 16.51 7.11
N ASN A 510 9.69 17.07 6.86
CA ASN A 510 8.99 16.91 5.62
C ASN A 510 9.22 18.07 4.64
N SER A 511 9.94 19.10 5.09
CA SER A 511 10.29 20.25 4.27
C SER A 511 11.16 19.89 3.06
N GLY A 512 11.20 20.82 2.10
CA GLY A 512 11.85 20.60 0.81
C GLY A 512 11.01 19.73 -0.13
N GLN A 513 11.35 19.81 -1.41
CA GLN A 513 10.68 19.03 -2.44
C GLN A 513 11.22 17.62 -2.47
N LYS A 514 10.52 16.73 -3.17
CA LYS A 514 10.89 15.33 -3.31
C LYS A 514 11.16 15.01 -4.77
N ALA A 515 11.96 13.97 -5.01
CA ALA A 515 12.27 13.49 -6.34
C ALA A 515 12.64 12.00 -6.33
N VAL A 516 12.61 11.41 -7.51
CA VAL A 516 13.11 10.07 -7.82
C VAL A 516 14.06 10.22 -9.01
N ASN A 517 15.29 9.74 -8.90
CA ASN A 517 16.28 9.77 -9.99
C ASN A 517 16.44 11.15 -10.67
N TYR A 518 16.46 12.22 -9.88
CA TYR A 518 16.50 13.64 -10.31
C TYR A 518 15.28 14.14 -11.07
N ARG A 519 14.17 13.43 -10.97
CA ARG A 519 12.89 13.79 -11.58
C ARG A 519 11.81 13.83 -10.52
N ALA A 520 10.83 14.70 -10.71
CA ALA A 520 9.69 14.80 -9.82
C ALA A 520 8.47 15.10 -10.69
N GLU A 521 7.35 14.47 -10.36
CA GLU A 521 6.05 14.76 -10.96
C GLU A 521 5.06 15.15 -9.85
N PRO A 522 5.21 16.33 -9.21
CA PRO A 522 4.30 16.74 -8.15
C PRO A 522 2.89 16.94 -8.71
N LEU A 523 1.87 16.51 -7.97
CA LEU A 523 0.50 16.51 -8.49
C LEU A 523 -0.04 17.94 -8.67
N TRP A 524 0.36 18.89 -7.83
CA TRP A 524 0.06 20.30 -8.07
C TRP A 524 0.59 20.80 -9.42
N TYR A 525 1.79 20.36 -9.83
CA TYR A 525 2.38 20.76 -11.10
C TYR A 525 1.63 20.09 -12.26
N ARG A 526 1.39 18.78 -12.15
CA ARG A 526 0.64 17.99 -13.13
C ARG A 526 -0.79 18.49 -13.32
N ALA A 527 -1.42 18.99 -12.26
CA ALA A 527 -2.76 19.60 -12.32
C ALA A 527 -2.77 21.05 -12.82
N GLY A 528 -1.61 21.67 -13.02
CA GLY A 528 -1.50 23.07 -13.46
C GLY A 528 -1.75 24.09 -12.35
N TRP A 529 -1.56 23.71 -11.09
CA TRP A 529 -1.71 24.57 -9.92
C TRP A 529 -0.37 25.17 -9.48
N GLY A 530 -0.42 26.25 -8.70
CA GLY A 530 0.78 26.72 -8.00
C GLY A 530 1.06 25.86 -6.77
N PRO A 531 2.32 25.67 -6.35
CA PRO A 531 2.66 24.95 -5.11
C PRO A 531 2.10 25.63 -3.84
N GLN A 532 1.78 26.93 -3.93
CA GLN A 532 1.11 27.70 -2.88
C GLN A 532 -0.43 27.62 -2.91
N THR A 533 -1.01 26.81 -3.81
CA THR A 533 -2.47 26.69 -3.93
C THR A 533 -3.02 26.10 -2.64
N PRO A 534 -3.95 26.80 -1.94
CA PRO A 534 -4.44 26.33 -0.65
C PRO A 534 -5.14 24.97 -0.77
N LEU A 535 -4.95 24.12 0.24
CA LEU A 535 -5.79 22.94 0.44
C LEU A 535 -7.19 23.32 0.92
N THR A 536 -7.26 24.26 1.87
CA THR A 536 -8.46 24.66 2.64
C THR A 536 -8.57 26.19 2.77
N GLY A 537 -9.60 26.69 3.47
CA GLY A 537 -9.74 28.12 3.82
C GLY A 537 -11.18 28.63 3.83
N ASN A 538 -11.41 29.95 3.87
CA ASN A 538 -12.73 30.57 3.59
C ASN A 538 -12.63 31.73 2.58
N GLY A 539 -11.46 31.90 1.96
CA GLY A 539 -11.20 32.96 0.98
C GLY A 539 -11.74 32.63 -0.43
N PRO A 540 -11.91 33.66 -1.28
CA PRO A 540 -12.25 33.50 -2.68
C PRO A 540 -11.03 32.97 -3.46
N GLY A 541 -11.09 31.72 -3.91
CA GLY A 541 -10.02 31.09 -4.69
C GLY A 541 -10.20 29.58 -4.82
N PHE A 542 -9.62 29.00 -5.88
CA PHE A 542 -9.59 27.55 -6.08
C PHE A 542 -8.77 26.88 -4.97
N ARG A 543 -9.21 25.68 -4.57
CA ARG A 543 -8.54 24.86 -3.57
C ARG A 543 -8.40 23.45 -4.08
N THR A 544 -7.26 22.84 -3.80
CA THR A 544 -6.98 21.49 -4.29
C THR A 544 -8.01 20.49 -3.77
N ARG A 545 -8.53 20.63 -2.54
CA ARG A 545 -9.60 19.74 -2.02
C ARG A 545 -10.91 19.77 -2.77
N GLN A 546 -11.21 20.85 -3.48
CA GLN A 546 -12.45 20.97 -4.26
C GLN A 546 -12.32 20.32 -5.64
N PHE A 547 -11.14 19.75 -5.94
CA PHE A 547 -10.89 19.13 -7.22
C PHE A 547 -11.60 17.77 -7.31
N THR A 548 -12.61 17.69 -8.17
CA THR A 548 -13.48 16.53 -8.32
C THR A 548 -12.90 15.43 -9.20
N GLN A 549 -11.76 15.66 -9.86
CA GLN A 549 -11.16 14.74 -10.83
C GLN A 549 -9.81 14.18 -10.35
N PHE A 550 -9.61 14.05 -9.04
CA PHE A 550 -8.38 13.44 -8.48
C PHE A 550 -8.16 12.01 -9.00
N ASP A 551 -9.21 11.28 -9.33
CA ASP A 551 -9.17 9.96 -9.95
C ASP A 551 -8.63 9.96 -11.38
N GLN A 552 -8.39 11.13 -11.99
CA GLN A 552 -7.91 11.27 -13.37
C GLN A 552 -6.48 11.80 -13.48
N ILE A 553 -5.94 12.35 -12.40
CA ILE A 553 -4.69 13.12 -12.44
C ILE A 553 -3.47 12.27 -12.84
N LEU A 554 -3.44 10.99 -12.48
CA LEU A 554 -2.33 10.09 -12.79
C LEU A 554 -2.41 9.51 -14.21
N HIS A 555 -3.55 9.67 -14.90
CA HIS A 555 -3.71 9.21 -16.27
C HIS A 555 -3.03 10.17 -17.25
N ASN A 556 -2.37 9.63 -18.27
CA ASN A 556 -1.61 10.41 -19.24
C ASN A 556 -2.47 11.32 -20.09
N GLY A 557 -3.74 10.95 -20.32
CA GLY A 557 -4.70 11.80 -21.00
C GLY A 557 -4.97 13.15 -20.30
N TRP A 558 -4.58 13.30 -19.03
CA TRP A 558 -4.71 14.57 -18.29
C TRP A 558 -3.77 15.65 -18.83
N VAL A 559 -2.48 15.32 -18.99
CA VAL A 559 -1.45 16.26 -19.50
C VAL A 559 -1.02 15.98 -20.94
N GLY A 560 -1.46 14.87 -21.52
CA GLY A 560 -1.08 14.41 -22.86
C GLY A 560 0.25 13.64 -22.91
N GLY A 561 0.72 13.07 -21.79
CA GLY A 561 2.02 12.39 -21.74
C GLY A 561 2.30 11.62 -20.45
N ASP A 562 3.38 10.84 -20.49
CA ASP A 562 3.98 10.14 -19.35
C ASP A 562 4.41 11.15 -18.26
N PRO A 563 4.54 10.75 -16.98
CA PRO A 563 5.12 11.60 -15.95
C PRO A 563 6.60 11.88 -16.22
N GLU A 564 7.14 12.95 -15.63
CA GLU A 564 8.56 13.29 -15.74
C GLU A 564 9.47 12.32 -14.96
N THR A 565 8.91 11.59 -13.99
CA THR A 565 9.58 10.49 -13.28
C THR A 565 9.82 9.29 -14.19
N PRO A 566 10.77 8.39 -13.86
CA PRO A 566 11.10 7.26 -14.73
C PRO A 566 9.88 6.40 -15.10
N VAL A 567 9.71 6.09 -16.39
CA VAL A 567 8.80 5.02 -16.81
C VAL A 567 9.62 3.75 -16.97
N PHE A 568 9.45 2.81 -16.05
CA PHE A 568 10.08 1.50 -16.14
C PHE A 568 9.26 0.63 -17.08
N GLN A 569 9.91 -0.04 -18.02
CA GLN A 569 9.23 -0.87 -19.02
C GLN A 569 9.77 -2.29 -18.96
N ALA A 570 8.90 -3.29 -19.01
CA ALA A 570 9.26 -4.70 -19.09
C ALA A 570 8.31 -5.47 -20.00
N HIS A 571 8.77 -6.58 -20.56
CA HIS A 571 7.91 -7.54 -21.25
C HIS A 571 7.20 -8.45 -20.26
N ALA A 572 5.97 -8.82 -20.57
CA ALA A 572 5.13 -9.64 -19.69
C ALA A 572 5.80 -11.00 -19.37
N GLY A 573 5.96 -11.29 -18.07
CA GLY A 573 6.65 -12.47 -17.56
C GLY A 573 8.17 -12.38 -17.48
N GLU A 574 8.79 -11.24 -17.76
CA GLU A 574 10.19 -11.00 -17.39
C GLU A 574 10.36 -11.02 -15.87
N ASP A 575 11.48 -11.56 -15.38
CA ASP A 575 11.82 -11.50 -13.96
C ASP A 575 12.20 -10.07 -13.59
N LEU A 576 11.58 -9.52 -12.54
CA LEU A 576 11.80 -8.13 -12.14
C LEU A 576 12.55 -8.02 -10.82
N ARG A 577 13.43 -7.02 -10.74
CA ARG A 577 14.05 -6.57 -9.48
C ARG A 577 13.93 -5.06 -9.32
N PHE A 578 13.27 -4.62 -8.26
CA PHE A 578 13.30 -3.23 -7.83
C PHE A 578 14.49 -2.99 -6.91
N ARG A 579 15.26 -1.96 -7.19
CA ARG A 579 16.43 -1.53 -6.43
C ARG A 579 16.07 -0.22 -5.74
N VAL A 580 15.53 -0.31 -4.53
CA VAL A 580 15.00 0.86 -3.80
C VAL A 580 16.08 1.36 -2.84
N VAL A 581 16.49 2.61 -3.02
CA VAL A 581 17.57 3.21 -2.23
C VAL A 581 17.18 4.61 -1.82
N HIS A 582 17.37 4.96 -0.55
CA HIS A 582 17.32 6.34 -0.07
C HIS A 582 18.73 6.72 0.41
N PRO A 583 19.62 7.24 -0.46
CA PRO A 583 21.04 7.34 -0.12
C PRO A 583 21.31 8.33 1.01
N SER A 584 20.61 9.46 1.02
CA SER A 584 20.79 10.57 1.96
C SER A 584 19.59 11.49 1.86
N GLY A 585 19.30 12.22 2.94
CA GLY A 585 18.08 13.01 2.99
C GLY A 585 17.66 13.42 4.39
N HIS A 586 16.43 13.91 4.50
CA HIS A 586 15.74 14.11 5.76
C HIS A 586 15.31 12.79 6.39
N THR A 587 15.11 12.79 7.70
CA THR A 587 14.90 11.58 8.50
C THR A 587 13.55 10.90 8.28
N GLN A 588 12.65 11.46 7.44
CA GLN A 588 11.36 10.83 7.21
C GLN A 588 11.52 9.54 6.40
N ALA A 589 10.90 8.47 6.90
CA ALA A 589 10.86 7.20 6.20
C ALA A 589 9.86 7.21 5.04
N HIS A 590 10.18 6.46 3.99
CA HIS A 590 9.33 6.23 2.84
C HIS A 590 8.75 4.80 2.86
N VAL A 591 7.63 4.61 2.16
CA VAL A 591 6.96 3.31 2.01
C VAL A 591 6.81 3.02 0.51
N PHE A 592 7.66 2.14 -0.01
CA PHE A 592 7.60 1.78 -1.42
C PHE A 592 6.47 0.78 -1.70
N GLU A 593 5.76 1.02 -2.80
CA GLU A 593 4.70 0.18 -3.33
C GLU A 593 4.87 0.02 -4.85
N ALA A 594 4.68 -1.21 -5.34
CA ALA A 594 4.52 -1.50 -6.77
C ALA A 594 3.22 -2.30 -6.96
N GLN A 595 2.22 -1.68 -7.58
CA GLN A 595 0.90 -2.31 -7.74
C GLN A 595 0.99 -3.61 -8.52
N GLY A 596 0.31 -4.66 -8.05
CA GLY A 596 0.22 -5.95 -8.75
C GLY A 596 1.50 -6.79 -8.76
N HIS A 597 2.56 -6.37 -8.08
CA HIS A 597 3.87 -7.03 -8.11
C HIS A 597 4.43 -7.21 -6.69
N PRO A 598 3.90 -8.16 -5.90
CA PRO A 598 4.49 -8.48 -4.59
C PRO A 598 5.91 -9.03 -4.74
N TRP A 599 6.74 -8.82 -3.72
CA TRP A 599 8.14 -9.26 -3.71
C TRP A 599 8.50 -10.02 -2.45
N LEU A 600 9.62 -10.74 -2.51
CA LEU A 600 10.16 -11.47 -1.35
C LEU A 600 10.78 -10.50 -0.34
N GLU A 601 10.47 -10.66 0.94
CA GLU A 601 11.14 -9.92 2.02
C GLU A 601 12.62 -10.35 2.17
N ARG A 602 12.91 -11.63 1.94
CA ARG A 602 14.26 -12.20 2.05
C ARG A 602 14.63 -12.92 0.75
N PRO A 603 15.08 -12.18 -0.28
CA PRO A 603 15.37 -12.73 -1.60
C PRO A 603 16.75 -13.41 -1.64
N TYR A 604 17.15 -14.18 -0.62
CA TYR A 604 18.47 -14.82 -0.58
C TYR A 604 18.36 -16.32 -0.89
N VAL A 605 19.18 -16.78 -1.83
CA VAL A 605 19.14 -18.18 -2.29
C VAL A 605 19.56 -19.14 -1.17
N LEU A 606 18.74 -20.17 -0.92
CA LEU A 606 19.02 -21.18 0.10
C LEU A 606 20.34 -21.91 -0.17
N GLY A 607 21.13 -22.11 0.88
CA GLY A 607 22.44 -22.77 0.80
C GLY A 607 23.60 -21.85 0.38
N THR A 608 23.35 -20.57 0.08
CA THR A 608 24.39 -19.61 -0.28
C THR A 608 24.91 -18.77 0.89
N ASN A 609 24.42 -19.00 2.12
CA ASN A 609 24.75 -18.16 3.29
C ASN A 609 24.48 -16.66 3.05
N SER A 610 23.41 -16.35 2.30
CA SER A 610 23.00 -14.99 1.93
C SER A 610 24.00 -14.24 1.05
N THR A 611 24.85 -14.94 0.29
CA THR A 611 25.79 -14.28 -0.63
C THR A 611 25.22 -14.03 -2.03
N GLN A 612 24.03 -14.55 -2.35
CA GLN A 612 23.37 -14.43 -3.64
C GLN A 612 21.90 -14.07 -3.48
N ILE A 613 21.44 -13.10 -4.26
CA ILE A 613 20.04 -12.68 -4.36
C ILE A 613 19.34 -13.49 -5.46
N GLY A 614 18.18 -14.04 -5.14
CA GLY A 614 17.39 -14.88 -6.04
C GLY A 614 16.12 -15.41 -5.36
N THR A 615 15.40 -16.29 -6.06
CA THR A 615 14.16 -16.88 -5.54
C THR A 615 14.42 -17.66 -4.24
N ASN A 616 13.67 -17.32 -3.20
CA ASN A 616 13.68 -18.03 -1.92
C ASN A 616 12.26 -18.53 -1.61
N SER A 617 12.04 -19.84 -1.72
CA SER A 617 10.72 -20.46 -1.60
C SER A 617 10.14 -20.47 -0.18
N ILE A 618 10.93 -20.09 0.83
CA ILE A 618 10.48 -19.99 2.23
C ILE A 618 10.45 -18.54 2.72
N SER A 619 10.66 -17.56 1.84
CA SER A 619 10.52 -16.15 2.18
C SER A 619 9.06 -15.74 2.24
N GLU A 620 8.73 -14.87 3.19
CA GLU A 620 7.49 -14.10 3.18
C GLU A 620 7.44 -13.16 1.97
N TRP A 621 6.22 -12.80 1.57
CA TRP A 621 5.95 -11.91 0.44
C TRP A 621 5.26 -10.63 0.93
N PHE A 622 5.73 -9.48 0.49
CA PHE A 622 5.15 -8.17 0.81
C PHE A 622 4.70 -7.44 -0.47
N GLY A 623 3.65 -6.63 -0.34
CA GLY A 623 3.22 -5.69 -1.39
C GLY A 623 3.62 -4.24 -1.13
N THR A 624 4.02 -3.94 0.11
CA THR A 624 4.59 -2.66 0.53
C THR A 624 5.71 -2.90 1.53
N ARG A 625 6.73 -2.05 1.52
CA ARG A 625 7.76 -2.03 2.57
C ARG A 625 7.90 -0.62 3.11
N GLY A 626 7.60 -0.45 4.39
CA GLY A 626 7.81 0.80 5.10
C GLY A 626 9.21 0.90 5.71
N GLY A 627 9.56 2.11 6.14
CA GLY A 627 10.77 2.35 6.94
C GLY A 627 12.02 2.72 6.14
N VAL A 628 11.90 3.04 4.84
CA VAL A 628 13.07 3.39 4.01
C VAL A 628 13.51 4.83 4.30
N GLY A 629 14.30 4.99 5.36
CA GLY A 629 14.90 6.28 5.74
C GLY A 629 16.23 6.55 5.02
N PRO A 630 16.86 7.70 5.27
CA PRO A 630 18.18 8.01 4.73
C PRO A 630 19.17 6.91 5.06
N THR A 631 20.04 6.62 4.10
CA THR A 631 21.07 5.57 4.14
C THR A 631 20.51 4.13 4.16
N ASP A 632 19.21 3.93 3.99
CA ASP A 632 18.59 2.60 3.88
C ASP A 632 18.35 2.17 2.41
N HIS A 633 18.25 0.87 2.18
CA HIS A 633 18.00 0.27 0.88
C HIS A 633 17.39 -1.12 0.99
N PHE A 634 16.77 -1.57 -0.11
CA PHE A 634 16.39 -2.97 -0.29
C PHE A 634 16.21 -3.37 -1.75
N ASP A 635 16.22 -4.67 -1.98
CA ASP A 635 15.97 -5.28 -3.29
C ASP A 635 14.62 -6.01 -3.30
N GLY A 636 13.67 -5.51 -4.07
CA GLY A 636 12.37 -6.15 -4.29
C GLY A 636 12.42 -7.12 -5.46
N LEU A 637 12.60 -8.41 -5.19
CA LEU A 637 12.54 -9.47 -6.21
C LEU A 637 11.09 -9.94 -6.38
N VAL A 638 10.53 -9.76 -7.58
CA VAL A 638 9.14 -10.13 -7.93
C VAL A 638 9.10 -11.56 -8.46
N PRO A 639 8.61 -12.56 -7.71
CA PRO A 639 8.77 -13.98 -8.08
C PRO A 639 7.96 -14.38 -9.31
N ASP A 640 6.77 -13.79 -9.48
CA ASP A 640 5.85 -14.09 -10.58
C ASP A 640 6.13 -13.22 -11.83
N GLY A 641 7.10 -12.32 -11.76
CA GLY A 641 7.57 -11.49 -12.86
C GLY A 641 6.62 -10.36 -13.28
N ALA A 642 6.91 -9.76 -14.42
CA ALA A 642 6.18 -8.64 -15.01
C ALA A 642 4.72 -8.99 -15.35
N GLY A 643 3.78 -8.21 -14.82
CA GLY A 643 2.34 -8.43 -14.93
C GLY A 643 1.80 -9.51 -13.99
N GLY A 644 2.60 -9.96 -13.02
CA GLY A 644 2.28 -11.04 -12.09
C GLY A 644 2.10 -12.39 -12.80
N LYS A 645 1.54 -13.36 -12.08
CA LYS A 645 1.33 -14.74 -12.55
C LYS A 645 0.56 -14.83 -13.85
N PHE A 646 -0.36 -13.90 -14.09
CA PHE A 646 -1.22 -13.86 -15.27
C PHE A 646 -0.68 -12.99 -16.40
N LYS A 647 0.50 -12.37 -16.21
CA LYS A 647 1.19 -11.56 -17.23
C LYS A 647 0.30 -10.45 -17.80
N VAL A 648 -0.47 -9.82 -16.92
CA VAL A 648 -1.42 -8.78 -17.31
C VAL A 648 -0.64 -7.54 -17.77
N THR A 649 -0.85 -7.15 -19.02
CA THR A 649 -0.22 -5.96 -19.61
C THR A 649 -0.98 -4.69 -19.22
N GLY A 650 -0.26 -3.57 -19.13
CA GLY A 650 -0.82 -2.26 -18.76
C GLY A 650 0.19 -1.40 -18.01
N ASP A 651 -0.24 -0.21 -17.61
CA ASP A 651 0.55 0.66 -16.75
C ASP A 651 0.15 0.44 -15.29
N TYR A 652 1.13 0.02 -14.48
CA TYR A 652 1.00 -0.14 -13.03
C TYR A 652 1.61 1.08 -12.34
N LEU A 653 1.03 1.49 -11.22
CA LEU A 653 1.60 2.54 -10.38
C LEU A 653 2.71 1.96 -9.52
N TYR A 654 3.87 2.60 -9.51
CA TYR A 654 4.78 2.51 -8.38
C TYR A 654 4.81 3.86 -7.66
N ARG A 655 4.92 3.87 -6.33
CA ARG A 655 4.84 5.10 -5.54
C ARG A 655 5.47 4.98 -4.17
N ASP A 656 5.63 6.14 -3.53
CA ASP A 656 5.59 6.24 -2.09
C ASP A 656 4.13 6.25 -1.60
N TYR A 657 3.78 5.34 -0.69
CA TYR A 657 2.40 5.14 -0.23
C TYR A 657 1.78 6.36 0.47
N PRO A 658 2.45 7.08 1.39
CA PRO A 658 1.84 8.21 2.08
C PRO A 658 1.37 9.29 1.10
N GLY A 659 0.14 9.78 1.29
CA GLY A 659 -0.51 10.74 0.41
C GLY A 659 0.31 12.02 0.14
N PRO A 660 0.92 12.66 1.16
CA PRO A 660 1.74 13.85 0.94
C PRO A 660 3.00 13.58 0.09
N ARG A 661 3.50 12.35 0.09
CA ARG A 661 4.69 11.96 -0.68
C ARG A 661 4.38 11.65 -2.14
N LEU A 662 3.24 11.02 -2.39
CA LEU A 662 2.66 10.96 -3.72
C LEU A 662 2.44 12.37 -4.29
N ASP A 663 1.83 13.28 -3.51
CA ASP A 663 1.56 14.67 -3.92
C ASP A 663 2.85 15.45 -4.21
N ALA A 664 3.91 15.21 -3.43
CA ALA A 664 5.24 15.78 -3.65
C ALA A 664 5.97 15.23 -4.88
N GLY A 665 5.45 14.18 -5.53
CA GLY A 665 5.95 13.67 -6.80
C GLY A 665 6.80 12.41 -6.73
N ILE A 666 6.74 11.64 -5.64
CA ILE A 666 7.40 10.32 -5.52
C ILE A 666 6.47 9.22 -6.06
N TRP A 667 6.34 9.14 -7.38
CA TRP A 667 5.59 8.09 -8.08
C TRP A 667 5.99 8.00 -9.55
N GLY A 668 5.60 6.91 -10.23
CA GLY A 668 5.75 6.76 -11.67
C GLY A 668 5.09 5.49 -12.19
N LEU A 669 5.48 5.05 -13.39
CA LEU A 669 4.82 3.94 -14.09
C LEU A 669 5.75 2.74 -14.27
N LEU A 670 5.25 1.55 -13.94
CA LEU A 670 5.76 0.29 -14.46
C LEU A 670 4.86 -0.13 -15.64
N ARG A 671 5.37 -0.01 -16.86
CA ARG A 671 4.69 -0.33 -18.10
C ARG A 671 5.01 -1.76 -18.54
N ILE A 672 4.01 -2.62 -18.51
CA ILE A 672 4.14 -4.01 -18.95
C ILE A 672 3.61 -4.14 -20.37
N ILE A 673 4.51 -4.45 -21.30
CA ILE A 673 4.20 -4.65 -22.71
C ILE A 673 4.13 -6.15 -23.07
N PRO A 674 3.43 -6.51 -24.16
CA PRO A 674 3.27 -7.91 -24.58
C PRO A 674 4.56 -8.68 -24.83
#